data_AF-A0AAU9WDJ9-F1
#
_entry.id   AF-A0AAU9WDJ9-F1
#
_cell.length_a   1.000
_cell.length_b   1.000
_cell.length_c   1.000
_cell.angle_alpha   90.00
_cell.angle_beta   90.00
_cell.angle_gamma   90.00
#
_symmetry.space_group_name_H-M   'P 1'
#
loop_
_entity.id
_entity.type
_entity.pdbx_description
1 polymer ?
#
loop_
_entity_poly.entity_id
_entity_poly.type
_entity_poly.pdbx_seq_one_letter_code
_entity_poly.pdbx_strand_id
1 'polypeptide(L)'
;MEHLQKALVITTKIGDRKGEASSYGNLGVVFWCRWQYSKAKEHLQKALVIRTEIGDRKGEATDCGNLGTVFHNLGQYDQAKEHLQRALFITTEIGDTKGEAAHYGSLGNVFGSLGQYDKVVEHLQNALVITAKIGDKKGEASCHGSLGTVFKSLGQYNKAKEYLQKALVISTEIGDRKGEATNYGDLGTVFQLLGQYKNAKKHFQRALTISTEIGDKQGEAGDLANLGFVSRTLLGQYDMAIEYLQKALAIETAIGDRKGDGTCYGNLGSVFQSLGQYDKAKEYYQKALVISTEIGDRGGEGSYYGNLGAVFQLLGQYDKAKEYLQKVLAIKTAIGHRKGEGTCYRNLGSVFQSLGQYDKAKEYYQKALVISTEISDIGGEGSCYGNLGAVLKSLGQYDMAIEYLQKALAIITEIGDRNGEGSCYDNLGTVFHSLGQYDEAKEYFHEALLITTEIDNREGEGSCYANLGSVFESLGQYDKAKEYLQKALVIATEIDHRKGEAGDYGNLGIICRIFGDYEASEVYLEKALSISRDIGDRRFEFEVLREYAILYLFQNKIKDSLACANDQFKTSFLENSGIFPYKLLCTLLCKTGNALDALYVEELSRARGLSDLMAEKYLVETHISANPQSWFGIENIFRKKNNCSCLYISFFENELHLWILKTTGVLYYKRISQEENLVQAGLPKDLPLSHFLADNFRSLGILPIEDCEDRSLNMVELQPLSPSNKRAQQDCDSWRSTRRTESFQVYLCVTNCLMPPFMICLRSLKSLLFLIAVCTKFLLLP
;
A
#
# COMPACT_ATOMS: atom_id res chain seq x y z
N MET A 1 7.07 33.45 43.59
CA MET A 1 7.04 34.55 42.60
C MET A 1 6.88 35.91 43.30
N GLU A 2 5.77 36.16 43.98
CA GLU A 2 5.51 37.47 44.66
C GLU A 2 6.63 37.90 45.63
N HIS A 3 7.17 36.98 46.45
CA HIS A 3 8.31 37.27 47.32
C HIS A 3 9.58 37.68 46.55
N LEU A 4 9.84 37.11 45.37
CA LEU A 4 10.99 37.48 44.52
C LEU A 4 10.80 38.85 43.86
N GLN A 5 9.56 39.21 43.50
CA GLN A 5 9.24 40.56 43.00
C GLN A 5 9.37 41.61 44.12
N LYS A 6 8.93 41.29 45.34
CA LYS A 6 9.15 42.14 46.53
C LYS A 6 10.64 42.29 46.85
N ALA A 7 11.40 41.19 46.82
CA ALA A 7 12.85 41.20 47.01
C ALA A 7 13.56 42.07 45.96
N LEU A 8 13.19 41.94 44.68
CA LEU A 8 13.73 42.78 43.60
C LEU A 8 13.48 44.27 43.84
N VAL A 9 12.25 44.67 44.21
CA VAL A 9 11.93 46.08 44.50
C VAL A 9 12.73 46.60 45.69
N ILE A 10 13.02 45.77 46.69
CA ILE A 10 13.84 46.14 47.85
C ILE A 10 15.32 46.27 47.44
N THR A 11 15.89 45.27 46.75
CA THR A 11 17.32 45.28 46.36
C THR A 11 17.65 46.43 45.41
N THR A 12 16.78 46.72 44.43
CA THR A 12 16.92 47.91 43.57
C THR A 12 16.85 49.22 44.39
N LYS A 13 16.00 49.32 45.40
CA LYS A 13 15.89 50.54 46.25
C LYS A 13 17.08 50.79 47.16
N ILE A 14 17.75 49.73 47.63
CA ILE A 14 18.93 49.83 48.50
C ILE A 14 20.26 49.83 47.73
N GLY A 15 20.22 49.70 46.39
CA GLY A 15 21.41 49.67 45.54
C GLY A 15 22.19 48.34 45.55
N ASP A 16 21.60 47.25 46.08
CA ASP A 16 22.24 45.93 46.11
C ASP A 16 22.16 45.25 44.72
N ARG A 17 23.13 45.56 43.87
CA ARG A 17 23.26 44.97 42.52
C ARG A 17 23.38 43.43 42.56
N LYS A 18 23.97 42.85 43.61
CA LYS A 18 24.13 41.39 43.73
C LYS A 18 22.81 40.70 44.09
N GLY A 19 22.05 41.28 45.03
CA GLY A 19 20.69 40.86 45.36
C GLY A 19 19.70 41.10 44.22
N GLU A 20 19.85 42.20 43.46
CA GLU A 20 19.07 42.49 42.25
C GLU A 20 19.29 41.41 41.17
N ALA A 21 20.56 41.12 40.83
CA ALA A 21 20.91 40.07 39.87
C ALA A 21 20.44 38.68 40.31
N SER A 22 20.54 38.36 41.61
CA SER A 22 20.04 37.11 42.19
C SER A 22 18.51 37.01 42.10
N SER A 23 17.81 38.12 42.32
CA SER A 23 16.35 38.20 42.21
C SER A 23 15.87 38.04 40.77
N TYR A 24 16.55 38.68 39.80
CA TYR A 24 16.29 38.50 38.38
C TYR A 24 16.56 37.06 37.90
N GLY A 25 17.70 36.47 38.27
CA GLY A 25 18.03 35.09 37.90
C GLY A 25 16.99 34.09 38.41
N ASN A 26 16.61 34.21 39.68
CA ASN A 26 15.58 33.37 40.30
C ASN A 26 14.17 33.59 39.68
N LEU A 27 13.81 34.82 39.31
CA LEU A 27 12.59 35.08 38.54
C LEU A 27 12.64 34.39 37.17
N GLY A 28 13.79 34.45 36.49
CA GLY A 28 14.07 33.75 35.25
C GLY A 28 13.78 32.25 35.34
N VAL A 29 14.38 31.58 36.33
CA VAL A 29 14.14 30.15 36.62
C VAL A 29 12.67 29.87 36.92
N VAL A 30 11.99 30.71 37.73
CA VAL A 30 10.56 30.52 38.05
C VAL A 30 9.65 30.69 36.82
N PHE A 31 9.97 31.60 35.89
CA PHE A 31 9.23 31.71 34.63
C PHE A 31 9.53 30.55 33.68
N TRP A 32 10.76 30.02 33.68
CA TRP A 32 11.14 28.82 32.94
C TRP A 32 10.35 27.59 33.42
N CYS A 33 10.28 27.34 34.73
CA CYS A 33 9.45 26.27 35.31
C CYS A 33 7.94 26.44 35.08
N ARG A 34 7.50 27.62 34.60
CA ARG A 34 6.12 27.92 34.20
C ARG A 34 5.92 27.97 32.69
N TRP A 35 6.89 27.47 31.91
CA TRP A 35 6.85 27.44 30.43
C TRP A 35 6.76 28.84 29.78
N GLN A 36 7.00 29.92 30.53
CA GLN A 36 6.97 31.31 30.04
C GLN A 36 8.36 31.75 29.56
N TYR A 37 8.90 31.01 28.58
CA TYR A 37 10.29 31.11 28.12
C TYR A 37 10.72 32.53 27.71
N SER A 38 9.85 33.30 27.04
CA SER A 38 10.17 34.69 26.64
C SER A 38 10.40 35.62 27.83
N LYS A 39 9.66 35.44 28.94
CA LYS A 39 9.89 36.20 30.19
C LYS A 39 11.09 35.67 30.96
N ALA A 40 11.31 34.36 30.94
CA ALA A 40 12.49 33.75 31.53
C ALA A 40 13.76 34.33 30.89
N LYS A 41 13.80 34.40 29.55
CA LYS A 41 14.86 35.04 28.75
C LYS A 41 15.10 36.49 29.17
N GLU A 42 14.06 37.32 29.23
CA GLU A 42 14.18 38.74 29.60
C GLU A 42 14.80 38.92 31.01
N HIS A 43 14.32 38.16 32.00
CA HIS A 43 14.84 38.25 33.37
C HIS A 43 16.26 37.70 33.50
N LEU A 44 16.60 36.60 32.82
CA LEU A 44 17.96 36.05 32.81
C LEU A 44 18.96 36.96 32.07
N GLN A 45 18.53 37.63 30.99
CA GLN A 45 19.36 38.63 30.30
C GLN A 45 19.66 39.83 31.21
N LYS A 46 18.67 40.31 31.97
CA LYS A 46 18.86 41.36 32.98
C LYS A 46 19.82 40.92 34.10
N ALA A 47 19.67 39.69 34.60
CA ALA A 47 20.61 39.13 35.58
C ALA A 47 22.05 39.07 35.04
N LEU A 48 22.24 38.52 33.83
CA LEU A 48 23.53 38.36 33.19
C LEU A 48 24.29 39.69 33.04
N VAL A 49 23.63 40.76 32.60
CA VAL A 49 24.23 42.10 32.46
C VAL A 49 24.74 42.59 33.82
N ILE A 50 23.90 42.54 34.86
CA ILE A 50 24.28 43.00 36.21
C ILE A 50 25.43 42.16 36.77
N ARG A 51 25.42 40.84 36.57
CA ARG A 51 26.50 39.94 37.01
C ARG A 51 27.83 40.22 36.31
N THR A 52 27.78 40.58 35.02
CA THR A 52 28.95 41.00 34.25
C THR A 52 29.52 42.32 34.79
N GLU A 53 28.66 43.30 35.09
CA GLU A 53 29.07 44.60 35.67
C GLU A 53 29.75 44.47 37.05
N ILE A 54 29.25 43.58 37.92
CA ILE A 54 29.81 43.37 39.27
C ILE A 54 30.95 42.33 39.32
N GLY A 55 31.33 41.74 38.18
CA GLY A 55 32.40 40.74 38.09
C GLY A 55 32.06 39.36 38.70
N ASP A 56 30.79 39.01 38.88
CA ASP A 56 30.37 37.71 39.43
C ASP A 56 30.43 36.62 38.36
N ARG A 57 31.65 36.14 38.06
CA ARG A 57 31.90 35.10 37.03
C ARG A 57 31.10 33.81 37.27
N LYS A 58 30.95 33.36 38.53
CA LYS A 58 30.18 32.14 38.84
C LYS A 58 28.69 32.32 38.53
N GLY A 59 28.13 33.46 38.90
CA GLY A 59 26.76 33.79 38.55
C GLY A 59 26.59 34.09 37.05
N GLU A 60 27.57 34.68 36.36
CA GLU A 60 27.57 34.89 34.91
C GLU A 60 27.46 33.55 34.16
N ALA A 61 28.28 32.56 34.54
CA ALA A 61 28.20 31.19 34.02
C ALA A 61 26.81 30.57 34.25
N THR A 62 26.26 30.74 35.46
CA THR A 62 24.93 30.22 35.83
C THR A 62 23.82 30.83 34.95
N ASP A 63 23.83 32.15 34.72
CA ASP A 63 22.82 32.80 33.88
C ASP A 63 23.01 32.49 32.39
N CYS A 64 24.26 32.35 31.90
CA CYS A 64 24.54 31.84 30.56
C CYS A 64 24.03 30.39 30.37
N GLY A 65 24.23 29.50 31.36
CA GLY A 65 23.70 28.13 31.33
C GLY A 65 22.17 28.07 31.29
N ASN A 66 21.52 28.89 32.13
CA ASN A 66 20.06 29.02 32.15
C ASN A 66 19.53 29.63 30.86
N LEU A 67 20.17 30.67 30.30
CA LEU A 67 19.82 31.24 29.00
C LEU A 67 19.93 30.20 27.90
N GLY A 68 21.04 29.46 27.84
CA GLY A 68 21.24 28.38 26.88
C GLY A 68 20.08 27.37 26.89
N THR A 69 19.64 26.98 28.08
CA THR A 69 18.48 26.09 28.28
C THR A 69 17.16 26.76 27.83
N VAL A 70 16.96 28.05 28.09
CA VAL A 70 15.76 28.78 27.64
C VAL A 70 15.74 28.99 26.12
N PHE A 71 16.88 29.29 25.50
CA PHE A 71 17.01 29.39 24.04
C PHE A 71 16.78 28.04 23.34
N HIS A 72 17.25 26.94 23.92
CA HIS A 72 16.96 25.57 23.46
C HIS A 72 15.46 25.29 23.44
N ASN A 73 14.74 25.60 24.53
CA ASN A 73 13.28 25.45 24.61
C ASN A 73 12.51 26.40 23.66
N LEU A 74 13.12 27.51 23.22
CA LEU A 74 12.58 28.41 22.19
C LEU A 74 12.90 27.97 20.74
N GLY A 75 13.61 26.84 20.55
CA GLY A 75 14.11 26.40 19.24
C GLY A 75 15.24 27.26 18.66
N GLN A 76 15.80 28.19 19.45
CA GLN A 76 16.86 29.12 19.05
C GLN A 76 18.24 28.48 19.28
N TYR A 77 18.50 27.35 18.60
CA TYR A 77 19.61 26.44 18.91
C TYR A 77 21.01 27.04 18.80
N ASP A 78 21.26 27.99 17.90
CA ASP A 78 22.59 28.60 17.78
C ASP A 78 22.88 29.57 18.93
N GLN A 79 21.88 30.33 19.37
CA GLN A 79 21.98 31.15 20.59
C GLN A 79 22.11 30.26 21.84
N ALA A 80 21.45 29.10 21.85
CA ALA A 80 21.61 28.12 22.91
C ALA A 80 23.07 27.62 23.01
N LYS A 81 23.70 27.26 21.88
CA LYS A 81 25.13 26.88 21.85
C LYS A 81 26.03 28.01 22.33
N GLU A 82 25.87 29.23 21.81
CA GLU A 82 26.71 30.38 22.16
C GLU A 82 26.72 30.62 23.67
N HIS A 83 25.54 30.67 24.29
CA HIS A 83 25.41 30.86 25.72
C HIS A 83 25.95 29.68 26.55
N LEU A 84 25.75 28.44 26.11
CA LEU A 84 26.31 27.26 26.80
C LEU A 84 27.84 27.16 26.67
N GLN A 85 28.40 27.49 25.50
CA GLN A 85 29.85 27.53 25.28
C GLN A 85 30.50 28.65 26.11
N ARG A 86 29.85 29.83 26.21
CA ARG A 86 30.28 30.89 27.13
C ARG A 86 30.21 30.43 28.58
N ALA A 87 29.13 29.77 29.01
CA ALA A 87 29.01 29.22 30.36
C ALA A 87 30.15 28.22 30.66
N LEU A 88 30.40 27.29 29.75
CA LEU A 88 31.47 26.28 29.84
C LEU A 88 32.86 26.91 29.96
N PHE A 89 33.17 27.92 29.13
CA PHE A 89 34.42 28.66 29.20
C PHE A 89 34.63 29.30 30.58
N ILE A 90 33.60 29.99 31.09
CA ILE A 90 33.66 30.64 32.41
C ILE A 90 33.82 29.60 33.53
N THR A 91 33.09 28.47 33.50
CA THR A 91 33.23 27.41 34.52
C THR A 91 34.63 26.79 34.51
N THR A 92 35.24 26.64 33.33
CA THR A 92 36.61 26.12 33.18
C THR A 92 37.62 27.11 33.78
N GLU A 93 37.47 28.41 33.50
CA GLU A 93 38.33 29.48 34.02
C GLU A 93 38.30 29.57 35.56
N ILE A 94 37.12 29.45 36.18
CA ILE A 94 36.95 29.52 37.64
C ILE A 94 37.15 28.18 38.35
N GLY A 95 37.41 27.08 37.62
CA GLY A 95 37.57 25.74 38.16
C GLY A 95 36.29 25.10 38.72
N ASP A 96 35.10 25.53 38.28
CA ASP A 96 33.82 24.92 38.68
C ASP A 96 33.53 23.67 37.84
N THR A 97 34.21 22.57 38.18
CA THR A 97 34.09 21.28 37.49
C THR A 97 32.67 20.71 37.52
N LYS A 98 31.84 21.10 38.49
CA LYS A 98 30.43 20.66 38.54
C LYS A 98 29.57 21.45 37.55
N GLY A 99 29.80 22.75 37.43
CA GLY A 99 29.22 23.57 36.37
C GLY A 99 29.66 23.12 34.98
N GLU A 100 30.94 22.80 34.80
CA GLU A 100 31.51 22.30 33.54
C GLU A 100 30.79 21.04 33.04
N ALA A 101 30.63 20.03 33.90
CA ALA A 101 29.89 18.81 33.57
C ALA A 101 28.42 19.08 33.22
N ALA A 102 27.75 19.98 33.94
CA ALA A 102 26.37 20.37 33.66
C ALA A 102 26.24 21.05 32.29
N HIS A 103 27.17 21.94 31.93
CA HIS A 103 27.16 22.65 30.64
C HIS A 103 27.49 21.72 29.46
N TYR A 104 28.38 20.73 29.63
CA TYR A 104 28.56 19.66 28.64
C TYR A 104 27.26 18.85 28.43
N GLY A 105 26.56 18.48 29.51
CA GLY A 105 25.25 17.81 29.42
C GLY A 105 24.21 18.65 28.67
N SER A 106 24.10 19.95 28.99
CA SER A 106 23.22 20.88 28.28
C SER A 106 23.59 21.04 26.79
N LEU A 107 24.88 21.08 26.45
CA LEU A 107 25.33 21.11 25.05
C LEU A 107 24.92 19.83 24.31
N GLY A 108 25.07 18.67 24.94
CA GLY A 108 24.59 17.38 24.42
C GLY A 108 23.10 17.45 24.05
N ASN A 109 22.25 18.01 24.91
CA ASN A 109 20.81 18.17 24.61
C ASN A 109 20.55 19.07 23.39
N VAL A 110 21.31 20.16 23.23
CA VAL A 110 21.18 21.07 22.06
C VAL A 110 21.64 20.40 20.77
N PHE A 111 22.75 19.67 20.78
CA PHE A 111 23.20 18.91 19.60
C PHE A 111 22.25 17.74 19.26
N GLY A 112 21.60 17.14 20.26
CA GLY A 112 20.58 16.11 20.08
C GLY A 112 19.34 16.64 19.36
N SER A 113 18.85 17.82 19.73
CA SER A 113 17.76 18.50 19.02
C SER A 113 18.10 18.92 17.58
N LEU A 114 19.39 18.97 17.24
CA LEU A 114 19.89 19.22 15.88
C LEU A 114 20.25 17.93 15.12
N GLY A 115 20.03 16.75 15.70
CA GLY A 115 20.38 15.46 15.09
C GLY A 115 21.88 15.18 14.99
N GLN A 116 22.74 15.99 15.61
CA GLN A 116 24.21 15.85 15.55
C GLN A 116 24.71 14.86 16.62
N TYR A 117 24.21 13.62 16.56
CA TYR A 117 24.36 12.62 17.62
C TYR A 117 25.81 12.29 18.01
N ASP A 118 26.77 12.34 17.08
CA ASP A 118 28.19 12.10 17.39
C ASP A 118 28.73 13.11 18.43
N LYS A 119 28.36 14.39 18.28
CA LYS A 119 28.74 15.45 19.24
C LYS A 119 27.99 15.31 20.57
N VAL A 120 26.79 14.72 20.55
CA VAL A 120 26.06 14.40 21.80
C VAL A 120 26.83 13.34 22.58
N VAL A 121 27.30 12.29 21.90
CA VAL A 121 28.13 11.25 22.54
C VAL A 121 29.43 11.84 23.09
N GLU A 122 30.13 12.68 22.32
CA GLU A 122 31.35 13.38 22.76
C GLU A 122 31.11 14.22 24.03
N HIS A 123 30.13 15.13 24.01
CA HIS A 123 29.86 16.00 25.15
C HIS A 123 29.35 15.24 26.39
N LEU A 124 28.51 14.20 26.22
CA LEU A 124 28.07 13.36 27.33
C LEU A 124 29.21 12.49 27.90
N GLN A 125 30.16 12.06 27.07
CA GLN A 125 31.37 11.36 27.55
C GLN A 125 32.28 12.30 28.35
N ASN A 126 32.46 13.55 27.92
CA ASN A 126 33.22 14.56 28.68
C ASN A 126 32.54 14.84 30.04
N ALA A 127 31.22 15.03 30.06
CA ALA A 127 30.45 15.16 31.30
C ALA A 127 30.59 13.92 32.22
N LEU A 128 30.55 12.71 31.66
CA LEU A 128 30.73 11.47 32.39
C LEU A 128 32.12 11.37 33.05
N VAL A 129 33.20 11.70 32.32
CA VAL A 129 34.56 11.70 32.86
C VAL A 129 34.71 12.68 34.03
N ILE A 130 34.11 13.87 33.91
CA ILE A 130 34.17 14.89 34.97
C ILE A 130 33.33 14.46 36.20
N THR A 131 32.10 13.99 36.00
CA THR A 131 31.21 13.53 37.10
C THR A 131 31.83 12.36 37.87
N ALA A 132 32.42 11.38 37.17
CA ALA A 132 33.15 10.28 37.80
C ALA A 132 34.36 10.77 38.61
N LYS A 133 35.14 11.73 38.07
CA LYS A 133 36.32 12.30 38.75
C LYS A 133 35.98 13.06 40.03
N ILE A 134 34.83 13.73 40.08
CA ILE A 134 34.36 14.46 41.27
C ILE A 134 33.49 13.63 42.22
N GLY A 135 33.23 12.35 41.88
CA GLY A 135 32.38 11.46 42.66
C GLY A 135 30.88 11.80 42.64
N ASP A 136 30.41 12.57 41.66
CA ASP A 136 28.98 12.91 41.52
C ASP A 136 28.22 11.73 40.88
N LYS A 137 27.92 10.73 41.70
CA LYS A 137 27.20 9.51 41.28
C LYS A 137 25.83 9.80 40.67
N LYS A 138 25.15 10.88 41.06
CA LYS A 138 23.89 11.29 40.44
C LYS A 138 24.11 11.86 39.03
N GLY A 139 25.18 12.65 38.85
CA GLY A 139 25.64 13.10 37.54
C GLY A 139 26.05 11.93 36.63
N GLU A 140 26.81 10.96 37.16
CA GLU A 140 27.26 9.75 36.45
C GLU A 140 26.07 8.93 35.94
N ALA A 141 25.08 8.66 36.80
CA ALA A 141 23.83 7.99 36.41
C ALA A 141 23.06 8.76 35.33
N SER A 142 22.94 10.09 35.45
CA SER A 142 22.27 10.94 34.46
C SER A 142 22.99 10.95 33.10
N CYS A 143 24.33 10.93 33.09
CA CYS A 143 25.13 10.86 31.87
C CYS A 143 24.97 9.49 31.19
N HIS A 144 25.01 8.39 31.96
CA HIS A 144 24.75 7.05 31.45
C HIS A 144 23.32 6.88 30.92
N GLY A 145 22.30 7.41 31.60
CA GLY A 145 20.93 7.41 31.11
C GLY A 145 20.78 8.16 29.78
N SER A 146 21.40 9.34 29.68
CA SER A 146 21.39 10.16 28.46
C SER A 146 22.15 9.52 27.29
N LEU A 147 23.29 8.86 27.55
CA LEU A 147 23.98 8.05 26.54
C LEU A 147 23.09 6.88 26.10
N GLY A 148 22.38 6.26 27.03
CA GLY A 148 21.37 5.22 26.77
C GLY A 148 20.30 5.67 25.77
N THR A 149 19.68 6.84 25.99
CA THR A 149 18.65 7.37 25.10
C THR A 149 19.22 7.80 23.74
N VAL A 150 20.45 8.31 23.68
CA VAL A 150 21.14 8.63 22.41
C VAL A 150 21.45 7.38 21.60
N PHE A 151 22.02 6.33 22.20
CA PHE A 151 22.27 5.07 21.50
C PHE A 151 20.97 4.36 21.08
N LYS A 152 19.86 4.57 21.81
CA LYS A 152 18.51 4.15 21.40
C LYS A 152 18.08 4.87 20.11
N SER A 153 18.24 6.20 20.03
CA SER A 153 17.95 6.97 18.82
C SER A 153 18.86 6.63 17.62
N LEU A 154 20.10 6.21 17.86
CA LEU A 154 21.04 5.72 16.84
C LEU A 154 20.78 4.28 16.39
N GLY A 155 19.74 3.60 16.88
CA GLY A 155 19.46 2.18 16.58
C GLY A 155 20.44 1.19 17.24
N GLN A 156 21.41 1.66 18.03
CA GLN A 156 22.43 0.84 18.69
C GLN A 156 21.90 0.28 20.03
N TYR A 157 20.77 -0.44 19.96
CA TYR A 157 19.98 -0.88 21.12
C TYR A 157 20.77 -1.69 22.16
N ASN A 158 21.76 -2.48 21.74
CA ASN A 158 22.62 -3.23 22.68
C ASN A 158 23.52 -2.31 23.52
N LYS A 159 24.08 -1.24 22.94
CA LYS A 159 24.82 -0.21 23.71
C LYS A 159 23.87 0.60 24.59
N ALA A 160 22.69 0.96 24.07
CA ALA A 160 21.66 1.66 24.83
C ALA A 160 21.31 0.91 26.12
N LYS A 161 21.07 -0.40 26.00
CA LYS A 161 20.82 -1.32 27.13
C LYS A 161 21.97 -1.32 28.14
N GLU A 162 23.23 -1.43 27.69
CA GLU A 162 24.40 -1.44 28.58
C GLU A 162 24.51 -0.15 29.39
N TYR A 163 24.36 1.01 28.74
CA TYR A 163 24.42 2.31 29.40
C TYR A 163 23.25 2.53 30.39
N LEU A 164 22.03 2.13 30.01
CA LEU A 164 20.87 2.19 30.92
C LEU A 164 21.00 1.22 32.11
N GLN A 165 21.62 0.05 31.91
CA GLN A 165 21.93 -0.87 33.02
C GLN A 165 22.94 -0.27 34.01
N LYS A 166 23.98 0.42 33.52
CA LYS A 166 24.92 1.16 34.38
C LYS A 166 24.24 2.29 35.14
N ALA A 167 23.39 3.08 34.46
CA ALA A 167 22.60 4.13 35.08
C ALA A 167 21.69 3.58 36.19
N LEU A 168 21.00 2.46 35.93
CA LEU A 168 20.12 1.80 36.89
C LEU A 168 20.88 1.36 38.15
N VAL A 169 22.01 0.67 38.01
CA VAL A 169 22.82 0.22 39.16
C VAL A 169 23.20 1.40 40.06
N ILE A 170 23.72 2.49 39.46
CA ILE A 170 24.12 3.67 40.23
C ILE A 170 22.91 4.36 40.87
N SER A 171 21.77 4.46 40.17
CA SER A 171 20.52 5.00 40.75
C SER A 171 20.05 4.19 41.96
N THR A 172 20.12 2.85 41.91
CA THR A 172 19.80 1.98 43.05
C THR A 172 20.82 2.15 44.20
N GLU A 173 22.12 2.25 43.91
CA GLU A 173 23.17 2.47 44.93
C GLU A 173 22.98 3.79 45.71
N ILE A 174 22.57 4.87 45.03
CA ILE A 174 22.34 6.18 45.67
C ILE A 174 20.91 6.36 46.19
N GLY A 175 20.03 5.37 46.02
CA GLY A 175 18.62 5.43 46.42
C GLY A 175 17.76 6.43 45.62
N ASP A 176 18.15 6.79 44.40
CA ASP A 176 17.36 7.67 43.52
C ASP A 176 16.22 6.90 42.87
N ARG A 177 15.14 6.69 43.64
CA ARG A 177 13.93 5.96 43.21
C ARG A 177 13.33 6.52 41.92
N LYS A 178 13.41 7.83 41.67
CA LYS A 178 12.92 8.45 40.43
C LYS A 178 13.83 8.14 39.24
N GLY A 179 15.16 8.16 39.46
CA GLY A 179 16.14 7.66 38.50
C GLY A 179 15.93 6.17 38.19
N GLU A 180 15.71 5.32 39.20
CA GLU A 180 15.39 3.89 39.00
C GLU A 180 14.15 3.69 38.13
N ALA A 181 13.04 4.36 38.42
CA ALA A 181 11.81 4.27 37.63
C ALA A 181 12.04 4.66 36.16
N THR A 182 12.71 5.79 35.94
CA THR A 182 13.06 6.29 34.59
C THR A 182 13.94 5.28 33.83
N ASN A 183 15.00 4.78 34.47
CA ASN A 183 15.91 3.80 33.87
C ASN A 183 15.20 2.47 33.56
N TYR A 184 14.27 2.03 34.40
CA TYR A 184 13.44 0.85 34.12
C TYR A 184 12.48 1.08 32.95
N GLY A 185 11.87 2.26 32.84
CA GLY A 185 11.03 2.64 31.70
C GLY A 185 11.82 2.65 30.38
N ASP A 186 12.97 3.33 30.35
CA ASP A 186 13.84 3.38 29.17
C ASP A 186 14.39 1.99 28.78
N LEU A 187 14.76 1.15 29.75
CA LEU A 187 15.11 -0.26 29.49
C LEU A 187 13.92 -1.01 28.88
N GLY A 188 12.70 -0.78 29.39
CA GLY A 188 11.47 -1.31 28.81
C GLY A 188 11.33 -0.98 27.33
N THR A 189 11.54 0.29 26.95
CA THR A 189 11.52 0.73 25.55
C THR A 189 12.62 0.09 24.72
N VAL A 190 13.85 -0.04 25.25
CA VAL A 190 14.95 -0.70 24.52
C VAL A 190 14.68 -2.21 24.34
N PHE A 191 14.13 -2.90 25.33
CA PHE A 191 13.72 -4.30 25.19
C PHE A 191 12.56 -4.47 24.20
N GLN A 192 11.64 -3.51 24.11
CA GLN A 192 10.60 -3.48 23.08
C GLN A 192 11.21 -3.35 21.68
N LEU A 193 12.16 -2.43 21.48
CA LEU A 193 12.85 -2.24 20.20
C LEU A 193 13.73 -3.43 19.79
N LEU A 194 14.21 -4.22 20.77
CA LEU A 194 14.90 -5.50 20.57
C LEU A 194 13.94 -6.70 20.36
N GLY A 195 12.63 -6.50 20.28
CA GLY A 195 11.64 -7.57 20.15
C GLY A 195 11.45 -8.43 21.41
N GLN A 196 12.03 -8.05 22.55
CA GLN A 196 11.99 -8.80 23.81
C GLN A 196 10.82 -8.35 24.71
N TYR A 197 9.59 -8.42 24.18
CA TYR A 197 8.39 -7.86 24.81
C TYR A 197 8.08 -8.39 26.22
N LYS A 198 8.42 -9.65 26.52
CA LYS A 198 8.29 -10.22 27.88
C LYS A 198 9.20 -9.48 28.89
N ASN A 199 10.42 -9.14 28.49
CA ASN A 199 11.33 -8.33 29.30
C ASN A 199 10.84 -6.89 29.39
N ALA A 200 10.38 -6.31 28.28
CA ALA A 200 9.80 -4.96 28.26
C ALA A 200 8.66 -4.82 29.27
N LYS A 201 7.68 -5.73 29.24
CA LYS A 201 6.54 -5.76 30.20
C LYS A 201 7.01 -5.84 31.65
N LYS A 202 7.99 -6.68 31.96
CA LYS A 202 8.57 -6.79 33.32
C LYS A 202 9.24 -5.49 33.77
N HIS A 203 9.96 -4.82 32.88
CA HIS A 203 10.63 -3.55 33.19
C HIS A 203 9.63 -2.40 33.37
N PHE A 204 8.63 -2.26 32.50
CA PHE A 204 7.55 -1.28 32.67
C PHE A 204 6.70 -1.54 33.92
N GLN A 205 6.41 -2.80 34.28
CA GLN A 205 5.75 -3.13 35.55
C GLN A 205 6.58 -2.72 36.76
N ARG A 206 7.92 -2.85 36.68
CA ARG A 206 8.81 -2.41 37.75
C ARG A 206 8.88 -0.89 37.85
N ALA A 207 8.97 -0.19 36.72
CA ALA A 207 8.88 1.27 36.66
C ALA A 207 7.57 1.76 37.30
N LEU A 208 6.42 1.23 36.84
CA LEU A 208 5.09 1.55 37.37
C LEU A 208 5.00 1.40 38.90
N THR A 209 5.51 0.28 39.43
CA THR A 209 5.51 0.02 40.87
C THR A 209 6.24 1.14 41.63
N ILE A 210 7.42 1.54 41.15
CA ILE A 210 8.22 2.60 41.78
C ILE A 210 7.57 3.97 41.60
N SER A 211 7.05 4.27 40.41
CA SER A 211 6.32 5.51 40.10
C SER A 211 5.12 5.70 41.04
N THR A 212 4.35 4.64 41.30
CA THR A 212 3.24 4.65 42.29
C THR A 212 3.74 4.77 43.73
N GLU A 213 4.81 4.06 44.12
CA GLU A 213 5.42 4.17 45.47
C GLU A 213 5.85 5.61 45.80
N ILE A 214 6.45 6.33 44.85
CA ILE A 214 6.93 7.70 45.04
C ILE A 214 5.88 8.78 44.75
N GLY A 215 4.68 8.40 44.30
CA GLY A 215 3.60 9.31 43.94
C GLY A 215 3.83 10.11 42.65
N ASP A 216 4.73 9.66 41.75
CA ASP A 216 4.97 10.30 40.47
C ASP A 216 3.86 9.92 39.47
N LYS A 217 2.79 10.72 39.46
CA LYS A 217 1.61 10.46 38.61
C LYS A 217 1.89 10.59 37.12
N GLN A 218 2.86 11.40 36.70
CA GLN A 218 3.28 11.46 35.30
C GLN A 218 4.02 10.16 34.92
N GLY A 219 4.91 9.67 35.79
CA GLY A 219 5.57 8.38 35.62
C GLY A 219 4.58 7.22 35.57
N GLU A 220 3.62 7.19 36.50
CA GLU A 220 2.57 6.17 36.59
C GLU A 220 1.73 6.10 35.30
N ALA A 221 1.32 7.24 34.75
CA ALA A 221 0.58 7.31 33.49
C ALA A 221 1.42 6.87 32.29
N GLY A 222 2.68 7.33 32.19
CA GLY A 222 3.60 6.94 31.12
C GLY A 222 3.93 5.44 31.13
N ASP A 223 4.17 4.86 32.31
CA ASP A 223 4.42 3.42 32.48
C ASP A 223 3.19 2.58 32.12
N LEU A 224 1.98 3.03 32.49
CA LEU A 224 0.72 2.41 32.07
C LEU A 224 0.51 2.49 30.55
N ALA A 225 0.80 3.64 29.93
CA ALA A 225 0.69 3.81 28.48
C ALA A 225 1.66 2.86 27.72
N ASN A 226 2.88 2.72 28.21
CA ASN A 226 3.88 1.78 27.69
C ASN A 226 3.44 0.31 27.87
N LEU A 227 2.86 -0.05 29.03
CA LEU A 227 2.28 -1.38 29.26
C LEU A 227 1.11 -1.67 28.33
N GLY A 228 0.27 -0.67 28.05
CA GLY A 228 -0.79 -0.76 27.05
C GLY A 228 -0.24 -1.04 25.65
N PHE A 229 0.78 -0.29 25.22
CA PHE A 229 1.43 -0.48 23.93
C PHE A 229 2.04 -1.89 23.78
N VAL A 230 2.77 -2.38 24.79
CA VAL A 230 3.39 -3.73 24.74
C VAL A 230 2.34 -4.84 24.76
N SER A 231 1.27 -4.69 25.56
CA SER A 231 0.19 -5.68 25.66
C SER A 231 -0.59 -5.82 24.35
N ARG A 232 -0.78 -4.70 23.61
CA ARG A 232 -1.30 -4.70 22.24
C ARG A 232 -0.36 -5.39 21.25
N THR A 233 0.91 -4.99 21.24
CA THR A 233 1.78 -5.20 20.07
C THR A 233 2.28 -6.63 19.88
N LEU A 234 2.47 -7.43 20.95
CA LEU A 234 2.91 -8.82 20.78
C LEU A 234 2.31 -9.85 21.77
N LEU A 235 1.33 -9.48 22.59
CA LEU A 235 0.64 -10.44 23.46
C LEU A 235 -0.80 -10.74 23.02
N GLY A 236 -1.35 -10.00 22.05
CA GLY A 236 -2.79 -10.05 21.71
C GLY A 236 -3.72 -9.70 22.87
N GLN A 237 -3.17 -9.15 23.97
CA GLN A 237 -3.87 -8.86 25.21
C GLN A 237 -4.58 -7.51 25.11
N TYR A 238 -5.48 -7.40 24.12
CA TYR A 238 -6.16 -6.15 23.79
C TYR A 238 -7.02 -5.61 24.93
N ASP A 239 -7.71 -6.47 25.69
CA ASP A 239 -8.49 -6.07 26.86
C ASP A 239 -7.63 -5.42 27.94
N MET A 240 -6.48 -6.04 28.27
CA MET A 240 -5.50 -5.46 29.19
C MET A 240 -4.89 -4.16 28.65
N ALA A 241 -4.67 -4.08 27.33
CA ALA A 241 -4.16 -2.86 26.71
C ALA A 241 -5.15 -1.70 26.86
N ILE A 242 -6.45 -1.97 26.66
CA ILE A 242 -7.53 -1.01 26.90
C ILE A 242 -7.56 -0.61 28.38
N GLU A 243 -7.50 -1.57 29.31
CA GLU A 243 -7.54 -1.30 30.76
C GLU A 243 -6.36 -0.40 31.20
N TYR A 244 -5.13 -0.71 30.79
CA TYR A 244 -3.96 0.11 31.11
C TYR A 244 -4.05 1.52 30.51
N LEU A 245 -4.50 1.65 29.26
CA LEU A 245 -4.65 2.95 28.60
C LEU A 245 -5.79 3.79 29.17
N GLN A 246 -6.89 3.17 29.62
CA GLN A 246 -7.97 3.86 30.33
C GLN A 246 -7.51 4.37 31.71
N LYS A 247 -6.69 3.58 32.42
CA LYS A 247 -6.06 4.00 33.69
C LYS A 247 -5.07 5.15 33.47
N ALA A 248 -4.22 5.06 32.44
CA ALA A 248 -3.31 6.15 32.07
C ALA A 248 -4.10 7.43 31.77
N LEU A 249 -5.10 7.38 30.87
CA LEU A 249 -5.96 8.50 30.52
C LEU A 249 -6.61 9.15 31.75
N ALA A 250 -7.15 8.35 32.68
CA ALA A 250 -7.75 8.87 33.91
C ALA A 250 -6.76 9.63 34.81
N ILE A 251 -5.48 9.25 34.80
CA ILE A 251 -4.42 9.94 35.54
C ILE A 251 -4.01 11.22 34.79
N GLU A 252 -3.76 11.15 33.49
CA GLU A 252 -3.37 12.32 32.66
C GLU A 252 -4.43 13.42 32.74
N THR A 253 -5.71 13.07 32.59
CA THR A 253 -6.84 14.00 32.75
C THR A 253 -6.91 14.59 34.17
N ALA A 254 -6.59 13.80 35.21
CA ALA A 254 -6.61 14.27 36.60
C ALA A 254 -5.44 15.21 36.96
N ILE A 255 -4.27 15.04 36.33
CA ILE A 255 -3.13 15.97 36.47
C ILE A 255 -3.20 17.16 35.49
N GLY A 256 -4.10 17.10 34.50
CA GLY A 256 -4.32 18.13 33.50
C GLY A 256 -3.35 18.09 32.32
N ASP A 257 -2.66 16.96 32.08
CA ASP A 257 -1.78 16.81 30.93
C ASP A 257 -2.58 16.48 29.66
N ARG A 258 -3.02 17.55 29.00
CA ARG A 258 -3.67 17.52 27.69
C ARG A 258 -2.82 16.82 26.60
N LYS A 259 -1.48 16.73 26.72
CA LYS A 259 -0.64 15.99 25.78
C LYS A 259 -0.66 14.49 26.10
N GLY A 260 -0.64 14.14 27.39
CA GLY A 260 -0.88 12.80 27.91
C GLY A 260 -2.23 12.23 27.45
N ASP A 261 -3.31 13.00 27.60
CA ASP A 261 -4.66 12.63 27.12
C ASP A 261 -4.65 12.25 25.62
N GLY A 262 -4.04 13.10 24.78
CA GLY A 262 -3.95 12.88 23.33
C GLY A 262 -3.19 11.61 22.98
N THR A 263 -2.08 11.37 23.68
CA THR A 263 -1.27 10.17 23.53
C THR A 263 -2.05 8.91 23.91
N CYS A 264 -2.80 8.96 25.03
CA CYS A 264 -3.65 7.85 25.47
C CYS A 264 -4.78 7.55 24.50
N TYR A 265 -5.49 8.57 23.99
CA TYR A 265 -6.51 8.39 22.95
C TYR A 265 -5.93 7.87 21.64
N GLY A 266 -4.75 8.36 21.22
CA GLY A 266 -4.04 7.83 20.06
C GLY A 266 -3.73 6.34 20.18
N ASN A 267 -3.19 5.93 21.33
CA ASN A 267 -2.89 4.53 21.62
C ASN A 267 -4.16 3.66 21.69
N LEU A 268 -5.26 4.15 22.27
CA LEU A 268 -6.56 3.47 22.25
C LEU A 268 -7.06 3.29 20.81
N GLY A 269 -6.95 4.32 19.97
CA GLY A 269 -7.26 4.23 18.54
C GLY A 269 -6.47 3.13 17.84
N SER A 270 -5.18 3.00 18.16
CA SER A 270 -4.31 1.93 17.65
C SER A 270 -4.67 0.54 18.16
N VAL A 271 -5.19 0.40 19.39
CA VAL A 271 -5.74 -0.88 19.89
C VAL A 271 -7.01 -1.26 19.13
N PHE A 272 -7.96 -0.33 18.99
CA PHE A 272 -9.21 -0.61 18.27
C PHE A 272 -9.00 -0.85 16.77
N GLN A 273 -7.98 -0.23 16.16
CA GLN A 273 -7.56 -0.55 14.79
C GLN A 273 -7.02 -1.98 14.67
N SER A 274 -6.16 -2.43 15.60
CA SER A 274 -5.67 -3.82 15.65
C SER A 274 -6.78 -4.85 15.93
N LEU A 275 -7.87 -4.45 16.59
CA LEU A 275 -9.07 -5.26 16.80
C LEU A 275 -10.05 -5.26 15.61
N GLY A 276 -9.74 -4.60 14.49
CA GLY A 276 -10.67 -4.40 13.37
C GLY A 276 -11.89 -3.51 13.69
N GLN A 277 -11.96 -2.91 14.89
CA GLN A 277 -13.05 -2.03 15.32
C GLN A 277 -12.83 -0.59 14.80
N TYR A 278 -12.78 -0.47 13.47
CA TYR A 278 -12.35 0.73 12.76
C TYR A 278 -13.14 2.00 13.10
N ASP A 279 -14.43 1.90 13.43
CA ASP A 279 -15.23 3.08 13.81
C ASP A 279 -14.85 3.65 15.19
N LYS A 280 -14.56 2.78 16.17
CA LYS A 280 -13.97 3.23 17.45
C LYS A 280 -12.57 3.80 17.23
N ALA A 281 -11.76 3.19 16.37
CA ALA A 281 -10.44 3.69 16.03
C ALA A 281 -10.51 5.14 15.48
N LYS A 282 -11.45 5.42 14.56
CA LYS A 282 -11.71 6.79 14.08
C LYS A 282 -12.08 7.75 15.21
N GLU A 283 -13.02 7.37 16.07
CA GLU A 283 -13.48 8.21 17.19
C GLU A 283 -12.31 8.62 18.10
N TYR A 284 -11.47 7.65 18.48
CA TYR A 284 -10.32 7.89 19.33
C TYR A 284 -9.21 8.70 18.65
N TYR A 285 -8.90 8.44 17.38
CA TYR A 285 -7.97 9.26 16.62
C TYR A 285 -8.49 10.68 16.38
N GLN A 286 -9.80 10.88 16.20
CA GLN A 286 -10.42 12.21 16.11
C GLN A 286 -10.30 12.99 17.42
N LYS A 287 -10.53 12.35 18.57
CA LYS A 287 -10.29 12.96 19.88
C LYS A 287 -8.82 13.38 20.02
N ALA A 288 -7.88 12.49 19.73
CA ALA A 288 -6.44 12.77 19.77
C ALA A 288 -6.00 13.91 18.81
N LEU A 289 -6.64 14.01 17.64
CA LEU A 289 -6.40 15.06 16.64
C LEU A 289 -6.90 16.44 17.09
N VAL A 290 -8.16 16.53 17.56
CA VAL A 290 -8.69 17.78 18.16
C VAL A 290 -7.75 18.23 19.27
N ILE A 291 -7.33 17.27 20.10
CA ILE A 291 -6.41 17.51 21.19
C ILE A 291 -5.06 18.08 20.74
N SER A 292 -4.43 17.51 19.72
CA SER A 292 -3.14 18.00 19.19
C SER A 292 -3.28 19.40 18.60
N THR A 293 -4.41 19.67 17.95
CA THR A 293 -4.73 20.98 17.35
C THR A 293 -4.85 22.07 18.42
N GLU A 294 -5.52 21.78 19.54
CA GLU A 294 -5.66 22.71 20.67
C GLU A 294 -4.32 23.08 21.32
N ILE A 295 -3.40 22.12 21.46
CA ILE A 295 -2.07 22.36 22.07
C ILE A 295 -1.01 22.81 21.05
N GLY A 296 -1.36 22.91 19.76
CA GLY A 296 -0.45 23.28 18.67
C GLY A 296 0.59 22.21 18.31
N ASP A 297 0.38 20.95 18.68
CA ASP A 297 1.28 19.84 18.35
C ASP A 297 1.10 19.39 16.90
N ARG A 298 1.75 20.12 15.98
CA ARG A 298 1.81 19.78 14.55
C ARG A 298 2.40 18.39 14.28
N GLY A 299 3.28 17.89 15.16
CA GLY A 299 3.83 16.55 15.07
C GLY A 299 2.73 15.50 15.26
N GLY A 300 1.97 15.65 16.34
CA GLY A 300 0.79 14.85 16.70
C GLY A 300 -0.34 14.94 15.67
N GLU A 301 -0.72 16.15 15.23
CA GLU A 301 -1.71 16.36 14.15
C GLU A 301 -1.38 15.49 12.92
N GLY A 302 -0.14 15.58 12.42
CA GLY A 302 0.31 14.82 11.27
C GLY A 302 0.33 13.31 11.49
N SER A 303 0.54 12.84 12.72
CA SER A 303 0.48 11.41 13.07
C SER A 303 -0.97 10.91 13.11
N TYR A 304 -1.88 11.64 13.74
CA TYR A 304 -3.29 11.24 13.84
C TYR A 304 -4.05 11.34 12.52
N TYR A 305 -3.73 12.33 11.67
CA TYR A 305 -4.21 12.33 10.28
C TYR A 305 -3.68 11.13 9.48
N GLY A 306 -2.42 10.71 9.69
CA GLY A 306 -1.86 9.51 9.06
C GLY A 306 -2.58 8.23 9.47
N ASN A 307 -2.83 8.07 10.77
CA ASN A 307 -3.56 6.93 11.32
C ASN A 307 -5.03 6.89 10.83
N LEU A 308 -5.72 8.04 10.77
CA LEU A 308 -7.04 8.14 10.16
C LEU A 308 -7.00 7.73 8.67
N GLY A 309 -6.00 8.21 7.92
CA GLY A 309 -5.78 7.82 6.52
C GLY A 309 -5.65 6.30 6.35
N ALA A 310 -4.83 5.65 7.19
CA ALA A 310 -4.68 4.20 7.20
C ALA A 310 -5.99 3.46 7.53
N VAL A 311 -6.77 3.93 8.51
CA VAL A 311 -8.09 3.34 8.81
C VAL A 311 -9.08 3.50 7.65
N PHE A 312 -9.06 4.63 6.93
CA PHE A 312 -9.88 4.78 5.72
C PHE A 312 -9.40 3.90 4.56
N GLN A 313 -8.09 3.65 4.44
CA GLN A 313 -7.54 2.70 3.45
C GLN A 313 -7.97 1.26 3.74
N LEU A 314 -7.91 0.81 5.01
CA LEU A 314 -8.37 -0.52 5.43
C LEU A 314 -9.89 -0.74 5.21
N LEU A 315 -10.67 0.34 5.17
CA LEU A 315 -12.11 0.32 4.86
C LEU A 315 -12.42 0.51 3.35
N GLY A 316 -11.41 0.50 2.48
CA GLY A 316 -11.58 0.76 1.05
C GLY A 316 -12.04 2.19 0.69
N GLN A 317 -12.05 3.13 1.64
CA GLN A 317 -12.47 4.51 1.43
C GLN A 317 -11.28 5.38 0.97
N TYR A 318 -10.70 4.97 -0.17
CA TYR A 318 -9.43 5.51 -0.70
C TYR A 318 -9.44 7.03 -0.92
N ASP A 319 -10.56 7.63 -1.33
CA ASP A 319 -10.64 9.10 -1.50
C ASP A 319 -10.44 9.87 -0.18
N LYS A 320 -11.00 9.36 0.92
CA LYS A 320 -10.77 9.94 2.25
C LYS A 320 -9.35 9.67 2.71
N ALA A 321 -8.82 8.46 2.50
CA ALA A 321 -7.44 8.12 2.83
C ALA A 321 -6.45 9.09 2.16
N LYS A 322 -6.67 9.38 0.87
CA LYS A 322 -5.94 10.40 0.10
C LYS A 322 -6.07 11.80 0.69
N GLU A 323 -7.26 12.28 1.02
CA GLU A 323 -7.47 13.60 1.63
C GLU A 323 -6.67 13.74 2.95
N TYR A 324 -6.73 12.72 3.81
CA TYR A 324 -5.98 12.69 5.06
C TYR A 324 -4.47 12.64 4.83
N LEU A 325 -3.97 11.80 3.92
CA LEU A 325 -2.54 11.77 3.57
C LEU A 325 -2.06 13.09 2.97
N GLN A 326 -2.86 13.79 2.16
CA GLN A 326 -2.51 15.13 1.68
C GLN A 326 -2.37 16.16 2.81
N LYS A 327 -3.20 16.08 3.86
CA LYS A 327 -3.03 16.89 5.09
C LYS A 327 -1.74 16.53 5.83
N VAL A 328 -1.41 15.24 5.95
CA VAL A 328 -0.12 14.78 6.52
C VAL A 328 1.05 15.35 5.75
N LEU A 329 1.03 15.26 4.41
CA LEU A 329 2.09 15.76 3.55
C LEU A 329 2.36 17.25 3.79
N ALA A 330 1.30 18.08 3.78
CA ALA A 330 1.40 19.50 4.04
C ALA A 330 2.01 19.80 5.42
N ILE A 331 1.60 19.07 6.46
CA ILE A 331 2.16 19.20 7.81
C ILE A 331 3.63 18.79 7.86
N LYS A 332 4.00 17.61 7.32
CA LYS A 332 5.39 17.11 7.37
C LYS A 332 6.34 18.01 6.57
N THR A 333 5.88 18.56 5.45
CA THR A 333 6.60 19.60 4.68
C THR A 333 6.79 20.88 5.51
N ALA A 334 5.71 21.38 6.13
CA ALA A 334 5.75 22.62 6.91
C ALA A 334 6.66 22.55 8.16
N ILE A 335 6.83 21.36 8.76
CA ILE A 335 7.76 21.14 9.89
C ILE A 335 9.16 20.66 9.45
N GLY A 336 9.44 20.59 8.13
CA GLY A 336 10.74 20.17 7.59
C GLY A 336 11.09 18.69 7.80
N HIS A 337 10.11 17.83 8.11
CA HIS A 337 10.35 16.43 8.46
C HIS A 337 10.44 15.52 7.20
N ARG A 338 11.56 15.66 6.47
CA ARG A 338 11.80 15.08 5.14
C ARG A 338 11.55 13.56 5.05
N LYS A 339 12.00 12.76 6.02
CA LYS A 339 11.72 11.30 6.06
C LYS A 339 10.22 10.96 6.10
N GLY A 340 9.44 11.78 6.82
CA GLY A 340 7.98 11.61 6.90
C GLY A 340 7.26 12.07 5.63
N GLU A 341 7.82 13.02 4.89
CA GLU A 341 7.34 13.42 3.57
C GLU A 341 7.49 12.27 2.56
N GLY A 342 8.68 11.63 2.51
CA GLY A 342 8.92 10.44 1.68
C GLY A 342 7.98 9.28 2.01
N THR A 343 7.79 8.99 3.30
CA THR A 343 6.81 7.99 3.77
C THR A 343 5.39 8.35 3.33
N CYS A 344 5.01 9.63 3.38
CA CYS A 344 3.68 10.09 2.98
C CYS A 344 3.46 9.95 1.46
N TYR A 345 4.46 10.29 0.65
CA TYR A 345 4.40 10.05 -0.80
C TYR A 345 4.29 8.56 -1.14
N ARG A 346 5.03 7.68 -0.44
CA ARG A 346 4.91 6.22 -0.61
C ARG A 346 3.50 5.72 -0.28
N ASN A 347 2.89 6.21 0.81
CA ASN A 347 1.53 5.85 1.19
C ASN A 347 0.48 6.40 0.20
N LEU A 348 0.67 7.61 -0.33
CA LEU A 348 -0.16 8.14 -1.42
C LEU A 348 -0.05 7.27 -2.68
N GLY A 349 1.17 6.84 -3.04
CA GLY A 349 1.42 5.90 -4.14
C GLY A 349 0.60 4.62 -3.99
N SER A 350 0.61 4.02 -2.79
CA SER A 350 -0.19 2.84 -2.46
C SER A 350 -1.70 3.08 -2.62
N VAL A 351 -2.22 4.21 -2.13
CA VAL A 351 -3.64 4.56 -2.30
C VAL A 351 -4.01 4.76 -3.78
N PHE A 352 -3.15 5.38 -4.59
CA PHE A 352 -3.39 5.49 -6.03
C PHE A 352 -3.29 4.15 -6.76
N GLN A 353 -2.41 3.24 -6.33
CA GLN A 353 -2.32 1.87 -6.85
C GLN A 353 -3.59 1.06 -6.53
N SER A 354 -4.12 1.16 -5.30
CA SER A 354 -5.40 0.55 -4.92
C SER A 354 -6.61 1.12 -5.68
N LEU A 355 -6.51 2.37 -6.15
CA LEU A 355 -7.48 3.03 -7.03
C LEU A 355 -7.30 2.68 -8.53
N GLY A 356 -6.33 1.84 -8.89
CA GLY A 356 -5.99 1.54 -10.30
C GLY A 356 -5.32 2.69 -11.06
N GLN A 357 -4.99 3.80 -10.40
CA GLN A 357 -4.37 4.98 -11.02
C GLN A 357 -2.85 4.83 -11.03
N TYR A 358 -2.38 3.79 -11.74
CA TYR A 358 -0.99 3.32 -11.72
C TYR A 358 0.04 4.40 -12.12
N ASP A 359 -0.24 5.27 -13.09
CA ASP A 359 0.68 6.36 -13.47
C ASP A 359 0.91 7.36 -12.34
N LYS A 360 -0.14 7.69 -11.56
CA LYS A 360 0.00 8.55 -10.38
C LYS A 360 0.74 7.82 -9.26
N ALA A 361 0.47 6.52 -9.08
CA ALA A 361 1.22 5.71 -8.13
C ALA A 361 2.73 5.75 -8.44
N LYS A 362 3.10 5.57 -9.72
CA LYS A 362 4.47 5.69 -10.22
C LYS A 362 5.09 7.07 -9.92
N GLU A 363 4.38 8.16 -10.20
CA GLU A 363 4.83 9.53 -9.89
C GLU A 363 5.10 9.72 -8.38
N TYR A 364 4.18 9.25 -7.53
CA TYR A 364 4.31 9.38 -6.07
C TYR A 364 5.42 8.50 -5.49
N TYR A 365 5.61 7.27 -5.99
CA TYR A 365 6.73 6.43 -5.59
C TYR A 365 8.08 6.98 -6.08
N GLN A 366 8.15 7.61 -7.26
CA GLN A 366 9.35 8.32 -7.72
C GLN A 366 9.70 9.50 -6.81
N LYS A 367 8.70 10.28 -6.36
CA LYS A 367 8.91 11.35 -5.36
C LYS A 367 9.42 10.80 -4.03
N ALA A 368 8.88 9.68 -3.56
CA ALA A 368 9.36 9.01 -2.35
C ALA A 368 10.80 8.48 -2.49
N LEU A 369 11.18 7.96 -3.67
CA LEU A 369 12.53 7.51 -3.98
C LEU A 369 13.54 8.65 -3.90
N VAL A 370 13.28 9.77 -4.60
CA VAL A 370 14.15 10.96 -4.58
C VAL A 370 14.40 11.43 -3.14
N ILE A 371 13.36 11.49 -2.31
CA ILE A 371 13.49 11.86 -0.90
C ILE A 371 14.33 10.85 -0.12
N SER A 372 14.15 9.55 -0.37
CA SER A 372 14.91 8.50 0.32
C SER A 372 16.40 8.59 0.00
N THR A 373 16.76 8.88 -1.26
CA THR A 373 18.14 9.14 -1.70
C THR A 373 18.72 10.41 -1.09
N GLU A 374 17.99 11.52 -1.10
CA GLU A 374 18.43 12.79 -0.48
C GLU A 374 18.81 12.65 1.00
N ILE A 375 18.10 11.79 1.75
CA ILE A 375 18.33 11.56 3.18
C ILE A 375 19.17 10.30 3.47
N SER A 376 19.65 9.60 2.44
CA SER A 376 20.38 8.32 2.55
C SER A 376 19.64 7.22 3.33
N ASP A 377 18.31 7.14 3.17
CA ASP A 377 17.46 6.11 3.78
C ASP A 377 17.40 4.88 2.87
N ILE A 378 18.46 4.06 2.92
CA ILE A 378 18.67 2.87 2.08
C ILE A 378 17.45 1.92 2.11
N GLY A 379 16.87 1.65 3.28
CA GLY A 379 15.65 0.83 3.38
C GLY A 379 14.40 1.50 2.78
N GLY A 380 14.35 2.83 2.82
CA GLY A 380 13.37 3.64 2.10
C GLY A 380 13.51 3.51 0.59
N GLU A 381 14.73 3.55 0.06
CA GLU A 381 15.01 3.34 -1.37
C GLU A 381 14.58 1.95 -1.84
N GLY A 382 15.03 0.88 -1.17
CA GLY A 382 14.66 -0.50 -1.51
C GLY A 382 13.14 -0.70 -1.55
N SER A 383 12.43 -0.16 -0.56
CA SER A 383 10.96 -0.13 -0.54
C SER A 383 10.34 0.61 -1.73
N CYS A 384 10.95 1.71 -2.18
CA CYS A 384 10.44 2.49 -3.32
C CYS A 384 10.73 1.78 -4.65
N TYR A 385 11.89 1.14 -4.80
CA TYR A 385 12.19 0.30 -5.96
C TYR A 385 11.21 -0.87 -6.08
N GLY A 386 10.92 -1.58 -4.98
CA GLY A 386 9.96 -2.70 -4.98
C GLY A 386 8.54 -2.26 -5.37
N ASN A 387 8.04 -1.18 -4.78
CA ASN A 387 6.74 -0.61 -5.11
C ASN A 387 6.65 -0.12 -6.57
N LEU A 388 7.72 0.49 -7.10
CA LEU A 388 7.79 0.87 -8.51
C LEU A 388 7.75 -0.36 -9.42
N GLY A 389 8.47 -1.43 -9.07
CA GLY A 389 8.41 -2.70 -9.79
C GLY A 389 6.99 -3.28 -9.84
N ALA A 390 6.29 -3.32 -8.71
CA ALA A 390 4.90 -3.78 -8.63
C ALA A 390 3.94 -2.93 -9.49
N VAL A 391 4.09 -1.60 -9.51
CA VAL A 391 3.28 -0.71 -10.37
C VAL A 391 3.63 -0.88 -11.85
N LEU A 392 4.91 -1.05 -12.19
CA LEU A 392 5.36 -1.28 -13.56
C LEU A 392 4.80 -2.61 -14.12
N LYS A 393 4.75 -3.66 -13.30
CA LYS A 393 4.03 -4.91 -13.61
C LYS A 393 2.55 -4.65 -13.91
N SER A 394 1.85 -3.88 -13.06
CA SER A 394 0.43 -3.53 -13.29
C SER A 394 0.20 -2.72 -14.58
N LEU A 395 1.22 -2.01 -15.07
CA LEU A 395 1.22 -1.30 -16.36
C LEU A 395 1.68 -2.17 -17.54
N GLY A 396 1.97 -3.46 -17.34
CA GLY A 396 2.53 -4.35 -18.37
C GLY A 396 3.98 -4.05 -18.77
N GLN A 397 4.69 -3.18 -18.02
CA GLN A 397 6.08 -2.79 -18.28
C GLN A 397 7.05 -3.79 -17.60
N TYR A 398 6.96 -5.06 -17.99
CA TYR A 398 7.61 -6.18 -17.29
C TYR A 398 9.14 -6.08 -17.22
N ASP A 399 9.83 -5.71 -18.31
CA ASP A 399 11.29 -5.55 -18.32
C ASP A 399 11.77 -4.52 -17.27
N MET A 400 11.06 -3.39 -17.20
CA MET A 400 11.32 -2.36 -16.19
C MET A 400 10.95 -2.84 -14.79
N ALA A 401 9.88 -3.63 -14.65
CA ALA A 401 9.50 -4.22 -13.36
C ALA A 401 10.61 -5.12 -12.81
N ILE A 402 11.21 -5.97 -13.65
CA ILE A 402 12.34 -6.83 -13.31
C ILE A 402 13.55 -5.98 -12.88
N GLU A 403 13.94 -4.96 -13.66
CA GLU A 403 15.08 -4.08 -13.31
C GLU A 403 14.89 -3.39 -11.94
N TYR A 404 13.69 -2.88 -11.67
CA TYR A 404 13.37 -2.22 -10.40
C TYR A 404 13.31 -3.20 -9.23
N LEU A 405 12.74 -4.40 -9.42
CA LEU A 405 12.70 -5.45 -8.39
C LEU A 405 14.10 -6.01 -8.08
N GLN A 406 14.98 -6.17 -9.07
CA GLN A 406 16.36 -6.60 -8.84
C GLN A 406 17.17 -5.57 -8.05
N LYS A 407 16.96 -4.26 -8.29
CA LYS A 407 17.54 -3.19 -7.46
C LYS A 407 17.01 -3.21 -6.03
N ALA A 408 15.70 -3.42 -5.86
CA ALA A 408 15.09 -3.58 -4.55
C ALA A 408 15.71 -4.76 -3.79
N LEU A 409 15.79 -5.93 -4.44
CA LEU A 409 16.36 -7.15 -3.91
C LEU A 409 17.79 -6.92 -3.40
N ALA A 410 18.69 -6.38 -4.24
CA ALA A 410 20.08 -6.13 -3.86
C ALA A 410 20.22 -5.24 -2.61
N ILE A 411 19.45 -4.15 -2.54
CA ILE A 411 19.44 -3.24 -1.38
C ILE A 411 18.91 -3.94 -0.12
N ILE A 412 17.84 -4.71 -0.27
CA ILE A 412 17.14 -5.40 0.82
C ILE A 412 17.99 -6.55 1.40
N THR A 413 18.71 -7.27 0.55
CA THR A 413 19.74 -8.24 0.96
C THR A 413 20.89 -7.56 1.70
N GLU A 414 21.38 -6.41 1.23
CA GLU A 414 22.48 -5.67 1.88
C GLU A 414 22.13 -5.21 3.31
N ILE A 415 20.91 -4.72 3.53
CA ILE A 415 20.43 -4.34 4.88
C ILE A 415 20.01 -5.52 5.76
N GLY A 416 20.00 -6.75 5.21
CA GLY A 416 19.61 -7.96 5.92
C GLY A 416 18.11 -8.11 6.22
N ASP A 417 17.24 -7.42 5.47
CA ASP A 417 15.78 -7.58 5.62
C ASP A 417 15.29 -8.84 4.91
N ARG A 418 15.36 -9.95 5.64
CA ARG A 418 14.96 -11.29 5.20
C ARG A 418 13.49 -11.35 4.74
N ASN A 419 12.59 -10.59 5.37
CA ASN A 419 11.17 -10.57 5.00
C ASN A 419 10.93 -9.75 3.71
N GLY A 420 11.63 -8.62 3.58
CA GLY A 420 11.67 -7.85 2.34
C GLY A 420 12.21 -8.66 1.16
N GLU A 421 13.20 -9.53 1.38
CA GLU A 421 13.81 -10.33 0.30
C GLU A 421 12.83 -11.38 -0.24
N GLY A 422 12.15 -12.11 0.66
CA GLY A 422 11.07 -13.03 0.27
C GLY A 422 9.96 -12.30 -0.51
N SER A 423 9.61 -11.08 -0.09
CA SER A 423 8.64 -10.23 -0.81
C SER A 423 9.13 -9.80 -2.20
N CYS A 424 10.44 -9.59 -2.39
CA CYS A 424 11.01 -9.25 -3.69
C CYS A 424 11.01 -10.45 -4.65
N TYR A 425 11.36 -11.64 -4.16
CA TYR A 425 11.29 -12.87 -4.95
C TYR A 425 9.85 -13.23 -5.32
N ASP A 426 8.89 -13.11 -4.42
CA ASP A 426 7.47 -13.31 -4.75
C ASP A 426 7.01 -12.35 -5.86
N ASN A 427 7.32 -11.05 -5.73
CA ASN A 427 7.01 -10.07 -6.77
C ASN A 427 7.66 -10.42 -8.12
N LEU A 428 8.95 -10.82 -8.15
CA LEU A 428 9.63 -11.30 -9.36
C LEU A 428 8.91 -12.51 -9.95
N GLY A 429 8.59 -13.52 -9.12
CA GLY A 429 7.83 -14.70 -9.53
C GLY A 429 6.51 -14.34 -10.21
N THR A 430 5.76 -13.37 -9.66
CA THR A 430 4.52 -12.92 -10.29
C THR A 430 4.73 -12.16 -11.60
N VAL A 431 5.89 -11.53 -11.83
CA VAL A 431 6.24 -10.90 -13.11
C VAL A 431 6.55 -11.98 -14.15
N PHE A 432 7.37 -12.97 -13.82
CA PHE A 432 7.67 -14.09 -14.71
C PHE A 432 6.43 -14.94 -15.03
N HIS A 433 5.53 -15.15 -14.07
CA HIS A 433 4.23 -15.79 -14.31
C HIS A 433 3.37 -14.96 -15.28
N SER A 434 3.36 -13.63 -15.14
CA SER A 434 2.65 -12.73 -16.07
C SER A 434 3.24 -12.74 -17.49
N LEU A 435 4.53 -13.04 -17.64
CA LEU A 435 5.22 -13.22 -18.92
C LEU A 435 5.02 -14.62 -19.54
N GLY A 436 4.38 -15.56 -18.84
CA GLY A 436 4.31 -16.97 -19.24
C GLY A 436 5.60 -17.77 -19.03
N GLN A 437 6.58 -17.19 -18.35
CA GLN A 437 7.86 -17.83 -17.97
C GLN A 437 7.68 -18.61 -16.66
N TYR A 438 6.96 -19.72 -16.77
CA TYR A 438 6.46 -20.48 -15.62
C TYR A 438 7.55 -21.23 -14.84
N ASP A 439 8.65 -21.61 -15.47
CA ASP A 439 9.75 -22.29 -14.78
C ASP A 439 10.56 -21.33 -13.93
N GLU A 440 10.89 -20.14 -14.46
CA GLU A 440 11.53 -19.04 -13.74
C GLU A 440 10.62 -18.54 -12.60
N ALA A 441 9.31 -18.39 -12.85
CA ALA A 441 8.34 -18.02 -11.82
C ALA A 441 8.34 -19.00 -10.63
N LYS A 442 8.34 -20.30 -10.92
CA LYS A 442 8.38 -21.38 -9.93
C LYS A 442 9.67 -21.38 -9.12
N GLU A 443 10.83 -21.10 -9.74
CA GLU A 443 12.10 -20.93 -9.01
C GLU A 443 12.02 -19.77 -8.01
N TYR A 444 11.56 -18.59 -8.45
CA TYR A 444 11.42 -17.43 -7.58
C TYR A 444 10.41 -17.63 -6.44
N PHE A 445 9.26 -18.29 -6.69
CA PHE A 445 8.32 -18.63 -5.62
C PHE A 445 8.85 -19.68 -4.64
N HIS A 446 9.73 -20.60 -5.08
CA HIS A 446 10.40 -21.53 -4.17
C HIS A 446 11.43 -20.84 -3.27
N GLU A 447 12.21 -19.89 -3.79
CA GLU A 447 13.10 -19.07 -2.95
C GLU A 447 12.29 -18.23 -1.95
N ALA A 448 11.21 -17.57 -2.37
CA ALA A 448 10.31 -16.85 -1.49
C ALA A 448 9.69 -17.76 -0.40
N LEU A 449 9.32 -18.99 -0.74
CA LEU A 449 8.81 -19.99 0.20
C LEU A 449 9.86 -20.39 1.25
N LEU A 450 11.08 -20.73 0.82
CA LEU A 450 12.18 -21.08 1.73
C LEU A 450 12.42 -19.98 2.77
N ILE A 451 12.43 -18.73 2.32
CA ILE A 451 12.67 -17.54 3.14
C ILE A 451 11.52 -17.30 4.12
N THR A 452 10.28 -17.39 3.66
CA THR A 452 9.10 -17.16 4.51
C THR A 452 8.93 -18.26 5.56
N THR A 453 9.30 -19.51 5.24
CA THR A 453 9.43 -20.58 6.24
C THR A 453 10.58 -20.36 7.23
N GLU A 454 11.75 -19.86 6.78
CA GLU A 454 12.90 -19.58 7.68
C GLU A 454 12.57 -18.56 8.78
N ILE A 455 11.74 -17.57 8.46
CA ILE A 455 11.37 -16.46 9.38
C ILE A 455 10.02 -16.65 10.09
N ASP A 456 9.42 -17.84 10.03
CA ASP A 456 8.07 -18.16 10.53
C ASP A 456 6.95 -17.22 9.98
N ASN A 457 7.13 -16.64 8.79
CA ASN A 457 6.11 -15.80 8.14
C ASN A 457 5.06 -16.67 7.43
N ARG A 458 4.07 -17.12 8.20
CA ARG A 458 2.93 -17.93 7.73
C ARG A 458 2.13 -17.23 6.62
N GLU A 459 1.91 -15.91 6.68
CA GLU A 459 1.16 -15.19 5.63
C GLU A 459 1.91 -15.26 4.28
N GLY A 460 3.23 -15.04 4.31
CA GLY A 460 4.10 -15.17 3.14
C GLY A 460 4.16 -16.61 2.61
N GLU A 461 4.25 -17.61 3.48
CA GLU A 461 4.24 -19.03 3.11
C GLU A 461 2.93 -19.41 2.38
N GLY A 462 1.78 -18.95 2.89
CA GLY A 462 0.47 -19.13 2.25
C GLY A 462 0.41 -18.48 0.86
N SER A 463 0.90 -17.24 0.73
CA SER A 463 0.98 -16.54 -0.56
C SER A 463 1.87 -17.29 -1.57
N CYS A 464 3.03 -17.79 -1.14
CA CYS A 464 3.94 -18.56 -2.00
C CYS A 464 3.28 -19.86 -2.50
N TYR A 465 2.54 -20.58 -1.63
CA TYR A 465 1.79 -21.77 -2.06
C TYR A 465 0.62 -21.45 -3.01
N ALA A 466 -0.11 -20.36 -2.78
CA ALA A 466 -1.18 -19.94 -3.70
C ALA A 466 -0.63 -19.58 -5.09
N ASN A 467 0.49 -18.84 -5.11
CA ASN A 467 1.19 -18.47 -6.34
C ASN A 467 1.76 -19.69 -7.08
N LEU A 468 2.42 -20.63 -6.39
CA LEU A 468 2.83 -21.91 -6.96
C LEU A 468 1.63 -22.70 -7.50
N GLY A 469 0.50 -22.70 -6.80
CA GLY A 469 -0.75 -23.29 -7.24
C GLY A 469 -1.21 -22.74 -8.60
N SER A 470 -1.23 -21.42 -8.76
CA SER A 470 -1.58 -20.75 -10.02
C SER A 470 -0.57 -21.02 -11.14
N VAL A 471 0.73 -21.14 -10.85
CA VAL A 471 1.74 -21.58 -11.83
C VAL A 471 1.46 -23.00 -12.31
N PHE A 472 1.18 -23.94 -11.40
CA PHE A 472 0.85 -25.33 -11.77
C PHE A 472 -0.48 -25.44 -12.53
N GLU A 473 -1.48 -24.60 -12.21
CA GLU A 473 -2.72 -24.48 -12.99
C GLU A 473 -2.43 -24.00 -14.42
N SER A 474 -1.60 -22.97 -14.56
CA SER A 474 -1.18 -22.40 -15.86
C SER A 474 -0.39 -23.40 -16.71
N LEU A 475 0.34 -24.32 -16.07
CA LEU A 475 1.04 -25.45 -16.68
C LEU A 475 0.15 -26.68 -16.95
N GLY A 476 -1.15 -26.63 -16.63
CA GLY A 476 -2.07 -27.77 -16.77
C GLY A 476 -1.84 -28.92 -15.78
N GLN A 477 -1.01 -28.72 -14.75
CA GLN A 477 -0.69 -29.72 -13.73
C GLN A 477 -1.68 -29.63 -12.55
N TYR A 478 -2.97 -29.80 -12.86
CA TYR A 478 -4.10 -29.52 -11.95
C TYR A 478 -4.05 -30.27 -10.61
N ASP A 479 -3.51 -31.50 -10.58
CA ASP A 479 -3.33 -32.25 -9.31
C ASP A 479 -2.38 -31.53 -8.34
N LYS A 480 -1.26 -31.01 -8.84
CA LYS A 480 -0.31 -30.24 -8.04
C LYS A 480 -0.88 -28.87 -7.67
N ALA A 481 -1.57 -28.22 -8.60
CA ALA A 481 -2.24 -26.95 -8.34
C ALA A 481 -3.21 -27.09 -7.14
N LYS A 482 -4.01 -28.16 -7.13
CA LYS A 482 -4.90 -28.52 -6.02
C LYS A 482 -4.15 -28.77 -4.72
N GLU A 483 -3.05 -29.53 -4.73
CA GLU A 483 -2.23 -29.79 -3.54
C GLU A 483 -1.68 -28.49 -2.93
N TYR A 484 -1.15 -27.58 -3.76
CA TYR A 484 -0.58 -26.32 -3.30
C TYR A 484 -1.64 -25.34 -2.80
N LEU A 485 -2.77 -25.21 -3.49
CA LEU A 485 -3.90 -24.38 -3.02
C LEU A 485 -4.54 -24.94 -1.74
N GLN A 486 -4.55 -26.26 -1.54
CA GLN A 486 -4.98 -26.84 -0.26
C GLN A 486 -4.02 -26.49 0.89
N LYS A 487 -2.71 -26.42 0.65
CA LYS A 487 -1.74 -25.93 1.65
C LYS A 487 -1.97 -24.45 1.96
N ALA A 488 -2.12 -23.62 0.93
CA ALA A 488 -2.42 -22.19 1.07
C ALA A 488 -3.69 -21.96 1.91
N LEU A 489 -4.78 -22.68 1.59
CA LEU A 489 -6.05 -22.59 2.32
C LEU A 489 -5.91 -22.95 3.80
N VAL A 490 -5.20 -24.03 4.13
CA VAL A 490 -4.95 -24.42 5.54
C VAL A 490 -4.24 -23.29 6.28
N ILE A 491 -3.20 -22.71 5.70
CA ILE A 491 -2.50 -21.56 6.27
C ILE A 491 -3.42 -20.35 6.43
N ALA A 492 -4.17 -19.98 5.38
CA ALA A 492 -5.08 -18.84 5.39
C ALA A 492 -6.15 -18.96 6.50
N THR A 493 -6.66 -20.17 6.72
CA THR A 493 -7.61 -20.48 7.81
C THR A 493 -6.98 -20.50 9.20
N GLU A 494 -5.72 -20.94 9.35
CA GLU A 494 -4.99 -20.88 10.61
C GLU A 494 -4.72 -19.44 11.08
N ILE A 495 -4.47 -18.51 10.15
CA ILE A 495 -4.13 -17.12 10.44
C ILE A 495 -5.32 -16.14 10.32
N ASP A 496 -6.54 -16.64 10.08
CA ASP A 496 -7.77 -15.86 9.82
C ASP A 496 -7.63 -14.85 8.66
N HIS A 497 -6.83 -15.18 7.64
CA HIS A 497 -6.65 -14.35 6.45
C HIS A 497 -7.80 -14.58 5.45
N ARG A 498 -8.97 -14.03 5.79
CA ARG A 498 -10.23 -14.13 5.04
C ARG A 498 -10.10 -13.85 3.52
N LYS A 499 -9.23 -12.92 3.12
CA LYS A 499 -9.03 -12.61 1.69
C LYS A 499 -8.28 -13.72 0.96
N GLY A 500 -7.25 -14.30 1.57
CA GLY A 500 -6.57 -15.48 1.03
C GLY A 500 -7.50 -16.69 1.00
N GLU A 501 -8.24 -16.94 2.08
CA GLU A 501 -9.23 -18.02 2.18
C GLU A 501 -10.25 -17.97 1.02
N ALA A 502 -10.77 -16.78 0.71
CA ALA A 502 -11.67 -16.58 -0.43
C ALA A 502 -10.99 -16.86 -1.79
N GLY A 503 -9.75 -16.40 -1.97
CA GLY A 503 -8.93 -16.64 -3.16
C GLY A 503 -8.66 -18.13 -3.40
N ASP A 504 -8.18 -18.83 -2.38
CA ASP A 504 -7.86 -20.26 -2.44
C ASP A 504 -9.10 -21.10 -2.71
N TYR A 505 -10.24 -20.79 -2.07
CA TYR A 505 -11.52 -21.43 -2.40
C TYR A 505 -11.97 -21.15 -3.84
N GLY A 506 -11.79 -19.93 -4.35
CA GLY A 506 -12.10 -19.60 -5.74
C GLY A 506 -11.31 -20.47 -6.72
N ASN A 507 -9.99 -20.53 -6.53
CA ASN A 507 -9.09 -21.31 -7.37
C ASN A 507 -9.35 -22.83 -7.27
N LEU A 508 -9.62 -23.35 -6.07
CA LEU A 508 -10.05 -24.74 -5.88
C LEU A 508 -11.39 -25.04 -6.57
N GLY A 509 -12.32 -24.07 -6.57
CA GLY A 509 -13.58 -24.14 -7.31
C GLY A 509 -13.38 -24.25 -8.83
N ILE A 510 -12.45 -23.47 -9.40
CA ILE A 510 -12.04 -23.55 -10.81
C ILE A 510 -11.44 -24.93 -11.12
N ILE A 511 -10.51 -25.42 -10.31
CA ILE A 511 -9.88 -26.73 -10.52
C ILE A 511 -10.90 -27.87 -10.43
N CYS A 512 -11.81 -27.85 -9.46
CA CYS A 512 -12.89 -28.84 -9.37
C CYS A 512 -13.82 -28.80 -10.61
N ARG A 513 -14.11 -27.61 -11.15
CA ARG A 513 -14.85 -27.46 -12.42
C ARG A 513 -14.10 -28.11 -13.60
N ILE A 514 -12.79 -27.92 -13.70
CA ILE A 514 -11.93 -28.52 -14.75
C ILE A 514 -11.92 -30.06 -14.65
N PHE A 515 -11.90 -30.61 -13.44
CA PHE A 515 -12.02 -32.06 -13.21
C PHE A 515 -13.44 -32.63 -13.42
N GLY A 516 -14.45 -31.79 -13.67
CA GLY A 516 -15.85 -32.19 -13.80
C GLY A 516 -16.58 -32.46 -12.48
N ASP A 517 -15.93 -32.18 -11.34
CA ASP A 517 -16.54 -32.24 -10.01
C ASP A 517 -17.31 -30.95 -9.73
N TYR A 518 -18.47 -30.85 -10.40
CA TYR A 518 -19.31 -29.67 -10.34
C TYR A 518 -19.97 -29.44 -8.99
N GLU A 519 -20.14 -30.48 -8.16
CA GLU A 519 -20.69 -30.36 -6.80
C GLU A 519 -19.65 -29.76 -5.84
N ALA A 520 -18.41 -30.26 -5.84
CA ALA A 520 -17.35 -29.65 -5.03
C ALA A 520 -17.01 -28.24 -5.51
N SER A 521 -17.06 -27.99 -6.83
CA SER A 521 -16.91 -26.65 -7.39
C SER A 521 -17.97 -25.67 -6.85
N GLU A 522 -19.25 -26.07 -6.82
CA GLU A 522 -20.35 -25.24 -6.29
C GLU A 522 -20.11 -24.90 -4.81
N VAL A 523 -19.72 -25.88 -3.98
CA VAL A 523 -19.44 -25.69 -2.55
C VAL A 523 -18.22 -24.78 -2.30
N TYR A 524 -17.16 -24.88 -3.11
CA TYR A 524 -15.99 -24.02 -2.96
C TYR A 524 -16.30 -22.57 -3.39
N LEU A 525 -17.03 -22.38 -4.48
CA LEU A 525 -17.48 -21.05 -4.90
C LEU A 525 -18.50 -20.44 -3.92
N GLU A 526 -19.37 -21.23 -3.27
CA GLU A 526 -20.28 -20.76 -2.21
C GLU A 526 -19.49 -20.10 -1.06
N LYS A 527 -18.42 -20.77 -0.61
CA LYS A 527 -17.56 -20.26 0.46
C LYS A 527 -16.81 -19.00 0.02
N ALA A 528 -16.16 -19.02 -1.14
CA ALA A 528 -15.47 -17.86 -1.69
C ALA A 528 -16.41 -16.64 -1.79
N LEU A 529 -17.65 -16.86 -2.25
CA LEU A 529 -18.67 -15.82 -2.38
C LEU A 529 -19.12 -15.28 -1.02
N SER A 530 -19.41 -16.17 -0.06
CA SER A 530 -19.78 -15.80 1.31
C SER A 530 -18.72 -14.92 1.95
N ILE A 531 -17.45 -15.33 1.88
CA ILE A 531 -16.33 -14.59 2.46
C ILE A 531 -16.12 -13.25 1.75
N SER A 532 -16.21 -13.21 0.41
CA SER A 532 -16.06 -11.98 -0.38
C SER A 532 -17.09 -10.90 0.01
N ARG A 533 -18.31 -11.33 0.36
CA ARG A 533 -19.39 -10.45 0.84
C ARG A 533 -19.16 -9.97 2.26
N ASP A 534 -18.70 -10.85 3.16
CA ASP A 534 -18.35 -10.49 4.54
C ASP A 534 -17.26 -9.40 4.58
N ILE A 535 -16.21 -9.53 3.75
CA ILE A 535 -15.11 -8.55 3.68
C ILE A 535 -15.43 -7.34 2.80
N GLY A 536 -16.52 -7.38 2.01
CA GLY A 536 -16.93 -6.32 1.10
C GLY A 536 -16.07 -6.16 -0.15
N ASP A 537 -15.27 -7.18 -0.54
CA ASP A 537 -14.45 -7.15 -1.75
C ASP A 537 -15.33 -7.41 -2.99
N ARG A 538 -16.00 -6.35 -3.45
CA ARG A 538 -16.89 -6.37 -4.63
C ARG A 538 -16.20 -6.79 -5.93
N ARG A 539 -14.87 -6.65 -6.01
CA ARG A 539 -14.13 -7.11 -7.19
C ARG A 539 -14.04 -8.63 -7.17
N PHE A 540 -13.61 -9.18 -6.03
CA PHE A 540 -13.53 -10.63 -5.90
C PHE A 540 -14.92 -11.30 -5.89
N GLU A 541 -15.95 -10.66 -5.32
CA GLU A 541 -17.34 -11.12 -5.43
C GLU A 541 -17.76 -11.31 -6.91
N PHE A 542 -17.41 -10.35 -7.78
CA PHE A 542 -17.68 -10.46 -9.22
C PHE A 542 -16.87 -11.60 -9.88
N GLU A 543 -15.59 -11.76 -9.53
CA GLU A 543 -14.74 -12.83 -10.07
C GLU A 543 -15.30 -14.22 -9.71
N VAL A 544 -15.80 -14.40 -8.48
CA VAL A 544 -16.48 -15.64 -8.04
C VAL A 544 -17.85 -15.81 -8.72
N LEU A 545 -18.66 -14.76 -8.84
CA LEU A 545 -19.95 -14.81 -9.55
C LEU A 545 -19.80 -15.12 -11.05
N ARG A 546 -18.69 -14.70 -11.66
CA ARG A 546 -18.29 -15.08 -13.02
C ARG A 546 -18.04 -16.59 -13.10
N GLU A 547 -17.26 -17.17 -12.20
CA GLU A 547 -17.02 -18.62 -12.18
C GLU A 547 -18.29 -19.42 -11.88
N TYR A 548 -19.21 -18.90 -11.07
CA TYR A 548 -20.56 -19.46 -10.89
C TYR A 548 -21.36 -19.54 -12.18
N ALA A 549 -21.41 -18.44 -12.93
CA ALA A 549 -22.18 -18.39 -14.16
C ALA A 549 -21.59 -19.32 -15.23
N ILE A 550 -20.27 -19.51 -15.23
CA ILE A 550 -19.57 -20.55 -16.02
C ILE A 550 -19.93 -21.96 -15.49
N LEU A 551 -19.88 -22.22 -14.18
CA LEU A 551 -20.23 -23.52 -13.59
C LEU A 551 -21.66 -23.94 -13.96
N TYR A 552 -22.64 -23.05 -13.84
CA TYR A 552 -24.03 -23.31 -14.24
C TYR A 552 -24.22 -23.45 -15.75
N LEU A 553 -23.32 -22.89 -16.57
CA LEU A 553 -23.28 -23.15 -18.02
C LEU A 553 -22.85 -24.61 -18.31
N PHE A 554 -21.89 -25.15 -17.55
CA PHE A 554 -21.44 -26.55 -17.65
C PHE A 554 -22.45 -27.54 -17.05
N GLN A 555 -23.08 -27.20 -15.92
CA GLN A 555 -24.19 -27.98 -15.33
C GLN A 555 -25.50 -27.89 -16.13
N ASN A 556 -25.55 -27.10 -17.22
CA ASN A 556 -26.73 -26.85 -18.05
C ASN A 556 -27.93 -26.22 -17.30
N LYS A 557 -27.69 -25.62 -16.13
CA LYS A 557 -28.65 -24.85 -15.31
C LYS A 557 -28.81 -23.41 -15.86
N ILE A 558 -29.25 -23.30 -17.12
CA ILE A 558 -29.17 -22.04 -17.88
C ILE A 558 -29.97 -20.89 -17.25
N LYS A 559 -31.08 -21.18 -16.55
CA LYS A 559 -31.91 -20.15 -15.88
C LYS A 559 -31.19 -19.50 -14.70
N ASP A 560 -30.44 -20.27 -13.93
CA ASP A 560 -29.76 -19.80 -12.72
C ASP A 560 -28.52 -18.98 -13.10
N SER A 561 -27.79 -19.41 -14.13
CA SER A 561 -26.72 -18.62 -14.76
C SER A 561 -27.24 -17.27 -15.32
N LEU A 562 -28.44 -17.25 -15.92
CA LEU A 562 -29.09 -16.01 -16.37
C LEU A 562 -29.54 -15.08 -15.22
N ALA A 563 -29.86 -15.63 -14.04
CA ALA A 563 -30.16 -14.83 -12.85
C ALA A 563 -28.88 -14.12 -12.34
N CYS A 564 -27.78 -14.87 -12.20
CA CYS A 564 -26.45 -14.31 -11.91
C CYS A 564 -26.03 -13.23 -12.94
N ALA A 565 -26.39 -13.42 -14.22
CA ALA A 565 -26.10 -12.47 -15.29
C ALA A 565 -26.98 -11.20 -15.31
N ASN A 566 -28.13 -11.18 -14.62
CA ASN A 566 -29.08 -10.06 -14.69
C ASN A 566 -28.91 -9.04 -13.55
N ASP A 567 -28.71 -9.49 -12.31
CA ASP A 567 -28.91 -8.63 -11.14
C ASP A 567 -27.73 -7.69 -10.81
N GLN A 568 -26.55 -7.90 -11.40
CA GLN A 568 -25.35 -7.07 -11.12
C GLN A 568 -24.63 -6.48 -12.35
N PHE A 569 -25.03 -6.79 -13.58
CA PHE A 569 -24.28 -6.44 -14.81
C PHE A 569 -24.36 -4.94 -15.22
N LYS A 570 -24.75 -4.04 -14.32
CA LYS A 570 -24.97 -2.62 -14.61
C LYS A 570 -23.70 -1.77 -14.51
N THR A 571 -23.17 -1.47 -15.70
CA THR A 571 -22.61 -0.16 -16.10
C THR A 571 -21.26 0.36 -15.55
N SER A 572 -20.65 -0.17 -14.49
CA SER A 572 -19.36 0.39 -13.96
C SER A 572 -18.16 -0.56 -13.93
N PHE A 573 -18.15 -1.65 -14.71
CA PHE A 573 -17.14 -2.71 -14.61
C PHE A 573 -16.46 -3.13 -15.92
N LEU A 574 -16.74 -2.43 -17.03
CA LEU A 574 -16.09 -2.70 -18.33
C LEU A 574 -14.58 -2.41 -18.30
N GLU A 575 -14.17 -1.40 -17.52
CA GLU A 575 -12.78 -0.93 -17.40
C GLU A 575 -11.80 -1.99 -16.84
N ASN A 576 -12.29 -3.00 -16.11
CA ASN A 576 -11.44 -4.04 -15.49
C ASN A 576 -11.59 -5.44 -16.13
N SER A 577 -12.71 -5.74 -16.79
CA SER A 577 -13.07 -7.11 -17.21
C SER A 577 -13.32 -7.29 -18.71
N GLY A 578 -13.31 -6.19 -19.48
CA GLY A 578 -13.42 -6.21 -20.94
C GLY A 578 -14.71 -6.84 -21.49
N ILE A 579 -14.57 -7.58 -22.60
CA ILE A 579 -15.68 -8.10 -23.43
C ILE A 579 -16.37 -9.34 -22.82
N PHE A 580 -15.73 -10.01 -21.84
CA PHE A 580 -16.20 -11.29 -21.27
C PHE A 580 -17.69 -11.31 -20.84
N PRO A 581 -18.24 -10.31 -20.12
CA PRO A 581 -19.63 -10.32 -19.66
C PRO A 581 -20.64 -10.46 -20.81
N TYR A 582 -20.33 -9.88 -21.98
CA TYR A 582 -21.18 -9.96 -23.16
C TYR A 582 -21.11 -11.32 -23.85
N LYS A 583 -19.93 -11.94 -23.94
CA LYS A 583 -19.79 -13.28 -24.53
C LYS A 583 -20.49 -14.35 -23.71
N LEU A 584 -20.38 -14.28 -22.38
CA LEU A 584 -21.10 -15.17 -21.48
C LEU A 584 -22.62 -15.01 -21.63
N LEU A 585 -23.13 -13.76 -21.62
CA LEU A 585 -24.55 -13.48 -21.84
C LEU A 585 -25.03 -13.92 -23.24
N CYS A 586 -24.23 -13.70 -24.28
CA CYS A 586 -24.50 -14.19 -25.63
C CYS A 586 -24.63 -15.72 -25.65
N THR A 587 -23.65 -16.42 -25.10
CA THR A 587 -23.64 -17.90 -25.02
C THR A 587 -24.88 -18.41 -24.28
N LEU A 588 -25.28 -17.77 -23.17
CA LEU A 588 -26.49 -18.10 -22.42
C LEU A 588 -27.77 -17.89 -23.24
N LEU A 589 -27.93 -16.74 -23.90
CA LEU A 589 -29.06 -16.46 -24.80
C LEU A 589 -29.11 -17.42 -26.00
N CYS A 590 -27.94 -17.79 -26.52
CA CYS A 590 -27.78 -18.83 -27.53
C CYS A 590 -28.23 -20.22 -27.03
N LYS A 591 -28.00 -20.56 -25.76
CA LYS A 591 -28.45 -21.84 -25.16
C LYS A 591 -29.94 -21.83 -24.79
N THR A 592 -30.56 -20.67 -24.51
CA THR A 592 -32.03 -20.57 -24.32
C THR A 592 -32.83 -20.50 -25.62
N GLY A 593 -32.17 -20.41 -26.79
CA GLY A 593 -32.83 -20.26 -28.09
C GLY A 593 -33.12 -18.81 -28.50
N ASN A 594 -32.75 -17.83 -27.68
CA ASN A 594 -32.88 -16.39 -27.96
C ASN A 594 -31.73 -15.89 -28.85
N ALA A 595 -31.53 -16.54 -30.01
CA ALA A 595 -30.41 -16.28 -30.89
C ALA A 595 -30.36 -14.84 -31.44
N LEU A 596 -31.50 -14.15 -31.52
CA LEU A 596 -31.57 -12.75 -31.93
C LEU A 596 -31.02 -11.81 -30.83
N ASP A 597 -31.41 -12.03 -29.57
CA ASP A 597 -30.92 -11.23 -28.44
C ASP A 597 -29.42 -11.47 -28.20
N ALA A 598 -28.96 -12.71 -28.39
CA ALA A 598 -27.54 -13.06 -28.36
C ALA A 598 -26.74 -12.24 -29.40
N LEU A 599 -27.26 -12.11 -30.62
CA LEU A 599 -26.66 -11.30 -31.69
C LEU A 599 -26.63 -9.80 -31.35
N TYR A 600 -27.67 -9.28 -30.67
CA TYR A 600 -27.67 -7.90 -30.17
C TYR A 600 -26.61 -7.67 -29.09
N VAL A 601 -26.42 -8.63 -28.18
CA VAL A 601 -25.40 -8.60 -27.12
C VAL A 601 -23.98 -8.61 -27.69
N GLU A 602 -23.72 -9.42 -28.72
CA GLU A 602 -22.45 -9.43 -29.46
C GLU A 602 -22.15 -8.10 -30.14
N GLU A 603 -23.13 -7.54 -30.87
CA GLU A 603 -22.96 -6.24 -31.54
C GLU A 603 -22.76 -5.08 -30.58
N LEU A 604 -23.43 -5.08 -29.42
CA LEU A 604 -23.19 -4.12 -28.36
C LEU A 604 -21.76 -4.21 -27.83
N SER A 605 -21.24 -5.42 -27.64
CA SER A 605 -19.87 -5.64 -27.18
C SER A 605 -18.85 -5.07 -28.17
N ARG A 606 -19.08 -5.29 -29.48
CA ARG A 606 -18.25 -4.78 -30.57
C ARG A 606 -18.32 -3.26 -30.69
N ALA A 607 -19.52 -2.68 -30.59
CA ALA A 607 -19.70 -1.23 -30.64
C ALA A 607 -19.02 -0.51 -29.48
N ARG A 608 -19.04 -1.10 -28.28
CA ARG A 608 -18.34 -0.58 -27.09
C ARG A 608 -16.82 -0.69 -27.23
N GLY A 609 -16.28 -1.87 -27.55
CA GLY A 609 -14.84 -2.03 -27.76
C GLY A 609 -14.25 -1.10 -28.82
N LEU A 610 -15.01 -0.78 -29.88
CA LEU A 610 -14.63 0.26 -30.84
C LEU A 610 -14.62 1.67 -30.24
N SER A 611 -15.62 2.01 -29.43
CA SER A 611 -15.72 3.30 -28.75
C SER A 611 -14.57 3.52 -27.77
N ASP A 612 -14.19 2.48 -27.03
CA ASP A 612 -13.12 2.55 -26.03
C ASP A 612 -11.75 2.73 -26.73
N LEU A 613 -11.50 1.99 -27.83
CA LEU A 613 -10.32 2.16 -28.67
C LEU A 613 -10.24 3.54 -29.35
N MET A 614 -11.38 4.15 -29.67
CA MET A 614 -11.43 5.54 -30.15
C MET A 614 -11.16 6.55 -29.03
N ALA A 615 -11.62 6.29 -27.81
CA ALA A 615 -11.38 7.13 -26.64
C ALA A 615 -9.91 7.16 -26.25
N GLU A 616 -9.28 5.98 -26.18
CA GLU A 616 -7.84 5.82 -25.92
C GLU A 616 -7.00 6.55 -26.98
N LYS A 617 -7.34 6.37 -28.26
CA LYS A 617 -6.57 6.92 -29.38
C LYS A 617 -6.73 8.43 -29.60
N TYR A 618 -7.85 9.02 -29.19
CA TYR A 618 -8.18 10.43 -29.49
C TYR A 618 -8.54 11.28 -28.25
N LEU A 619 -8.50 10.73 -27.04
CA LEU A 619 -8.78 11.42 -25.77
C LEU A 619 -10.19 12.09 -25.74
N VAL A 620 -11.22 11.33 -26.12
CA VAL A 620 -12.62 11.79 -26.19
C VAL A 620 -13.51 10.99 -25.24
N GLU A 621 -14.45 11.65 -24.53
CA GLU A 621 -15.43 10.99 -23.66
C GLU A 621 -16.39 10.07 -24.45
N THR A 622 -16.70 8.89 -23.90
CA THR A 622 -17.58 7.89 -24.53
C THR A 622 -18.98 7.89 -23.94
N HIS A 623 -19.99 7.85 -24.81
CA HIS A 623 -21.40 7.81 -24.43
C HIS A 623 -22.18 6.76 -25.24
N ILE A 624 -21.84 5.47 -25.07
CA ILE A 624 -22.69 4.36 -25.55
C ILE A 624 -23.59 3.88 -24.42
N SER A 625 -24.87 4.24 -24.51
CA SER A 625 -25.92 3.82 -23.57
C SER A 625 -26.01 2.29 -23.42
N ALA A 626 -26.11 1.81 -22.18
CA ALA A 626 -26.36 0.40 -21.87
C ALA A 626 -27.84 -0.01 -22.00
N ASN A 627 -28.75 0.95 -22.24
CA ASN A 627 -30.19 0.69 -22.28
C ASN A 627 -30.58 -0.07 -23.56
N PRO A 628 -31.15 -1.29 -23.49
CA PRO A 628 -31.62 -2.05 -24.66
C PRO A 628 -32.60 -1.28 -25.55
N GLN A 629 -33.42 -0.38 -24.97
CA GLN A 629 -34.37 0.42 -25.74
C GLN A 629 -33.74 1.58 -26.52
N SER A 630 -32.44 1.84 -26.33
CA SER A 630 -31.69 2.82 -27.13
C SER A 630 -30.95 2.19 -28.31
N TRP A 631 -31.00 0.87 -28.48
CA TRP A 631 -30.32 0.17 -29.58
C TRP A 631 -31.14 0.29 -30.87
N PHE A 632 -30.55 0.89 -31.90
CA PHE A 632 -31.12 0.84 -33.23
C PHE A 632 -31.08 -0.60 -33.74
N GLY A 633 -32.26 -1.20 -33.96
CA GLY A 633 -32.38 -2.59 -34.39
C GLY A 633 -31.49 -2.91 -35.58
N ILE A 634 -30.69 -3.99 -35.47
CA ILE A 634 -29.67 -4.40 -36.46
C ILE A 634 -30.31 -4.50 -37.84
N GLU A 635 -31.53 -5.05 -37.91
CA GLU A 635 -32.37 -5.15 -39.12
C GLU A 635 -32.53 -3.84 -39.90
N ASN A 636 -32.61 -2.69 -39.22
CA ASN A 636 -32.78 -1.38 -39.85
C ASN A 636 -31.53 -0.89 -40.58
N ILE A 637 -30.34 -1.40 -40.24
CA ILE A 637 -29.10 -1.15 -40.96
C ILE A 637 -29.19 -1.77 -42.37
N PHE A 638 -29.77 -2.97 -42.47
CA PHE A 638 -29.89 -3.72 -43.72
C PHE A 638 -31.01 -3.23 -44.63
N ARG A 639 -32.08 -2.61 -44.09
CA ARG A 639 -33.17 -2.01 -44.90
C ARG A 639 -32.71 -0.93 -45.89
N LYS A 640 -31.50 -0.37 -45.73
CA LYS A 640 -30.93 0.66 -46.62
C LYS A 640 -30.10 0.10 -47.79
N LYS A 641 -29.93 -1.22 -47.91
CA LYS A 641 -29.13 -1.85 -48.98
C LYS A 641 -29.84 -3.05 -49.61
N ASN A 642 -29.90 -3.06 -50.94
CA ASN A 642 -30.62 -4.10 -51.67
C ASN A 642 -29.83 -5.43 -51.70
N ASN A 643 -30.43 -6.46 -51.10
CA ASN A 643 -30.08 -7.88 -51.16
C ASN A 643 -28.73 -8.28 -50.51
N CYS A 644 -28.77 -8.54 -49.20
CA CYS A 644 -27.66 -8.93 -48.33
C CYS A 644 -27.97 -10.15 -47.45
N SER A 645 -26.93 -10.86 -46.98
CA SER A 645 -26.99 -11.77 -45.83
C SER A 645 -25.75 -11.56 -44.95
N CYS A 646 -25.85 -11.26 -43.66
CA CYS A 646 -24.68 -11.11 -42.78
C CYS A 646 -24.36 -12.41 -42.04
N LEU A 647 -23.20 -13.05 -42.23
CA LEU A 647 -22.79 -14.18 -41.39
C LEU A 647 -21.92 -13.72 -40.20
N TYR A 648 -22.47 -13.79 -39.00
CA TYR A 648 -21.75 -13.54 -37.75
C TYR A 648 -21.12 -14.82 -37.20
N ILE A 649 -19.94 -14.71 -36.57
CA ILE A 649 -19.19 -15.82 -35.98
C ILE A 649 -18.65 -15.38 -34.60
N SER A 650 -19.09 -16.01 -33.52
CA SER A 650 -18.50 -15.85 -32.18
C SER A 650 -17.90 -17.17 -31.71
N PHE A 651 -16.88 -17.13 -30.85
CA PHE A 651 -16.30 -18.32 -30.24
C PHE A 651 -15.99 -18.08 -28.76
N PHE A 652 -16.43 -18.99 -27.90
CA PHE A 652 -16.29 -18.88 -26.45
C PHE A 652 -16.32 -20.27 -25.81
N GLU A 653 -15.40 -20.56 -24.87
CA GLU A 653 -15.35 -21.83 -24.11
C GLU A 653 -15.63 -23.09 -24.96
N ASN A 654 -14.93 -23.19 -26.10
CA ASN A 654 -15.02 -24.31 -27.05
C ASN A 654 -16.38 -24.49 -27.78
N GLU A 655 -17.26 -23.49 -27.74
CA GLU A 655 -18.44 -23.35 -28.60
C GLU A 655 -18.22 -22.30 -29.70
N LEU A 656 -18.53 -22.68 -30.95
CA LEU A 656 -18.57 -21.79 -32.12
C LEU A 656 -20.04 -21.46 -32.44
N HIS A 657 -20.37 -20.17 -32.44
CA HIS A 657 -21.70 -19.64 -32.71
C HIS A 657 -21.72 -18.97 -34.08
N LEU A 658 -22.66 -19.38 -34.94
CA LEU A 658 -22.81 -18.87 -36.31
C LEU A 658 -24.22 -18.30 -36.50
N TRP A 659 -24.37 -17.04 -36.90
CA TRP A 659 -25.67 -16.45 -37.26
C TRP A 659 -25.66 -15.96 -38.70
N ILE A 660 -26.76 -16.08 -39.45
CA ILE A 660 -26.87 -15.60 -40.83
C ILE A 660 -28.13 -14.74 -40.98
N LEU A 661 -27.97 -13.43 -41.13
CA LEU A 661 -29.04 -12.43 -41.16
C LEU A 661 -29.31 -11.90 -42.58
N LYS A 662 -30.40 -12.31 -43.22
CA LYS A 662 -30.78 -11.86 -44.58
C LYS A 662 -31.46 -10.47 -44.57
N THR A 663 -31.38 -9.71 -45.67
CA THR A 663 -32.13 -8.44 -45.86
C THR A 663 -33.64 -8.58 -45.78
N THR A 664 -34.16 -9.79 -45.89
CA THR A 664 -35.57 -10.13 -45.65
C THR A 664 -35.92 -10.20 -44.15
N GLY A 665 -34.99 -9.90 -43.24
CA GLY A 665 -35.15 -10.05 -41.78
C GLY A 665 -34.98 -11.50 -41.28
N VAL A 666 -34.64 -12.45 -42.15
CA VAL A 666 -34.54 -13.87 -41.77
C VAL A 666 -33.18 -14.16 -41.15
N LEU A 667 -33.19 -14.50 -39.87
CA LEU A 667 -32.04 -14.98 -39.10
C LEU A 667 -31.99 -16.51 -39.10
N TYR A 668 -30.84 -17.09 -39.48
CA TYR A 668 -30.49 -18.48 -39.17
C TYR A 668 -29.43 -18.48 -38.07
N TYR A 669 -29.44 -19.47 -37.19
CA TYR A 669 -28.43 -19.65 -36.16
C TYR A 669 -28.00 -21.12 -36.08
N LYS A 670 -26.70 -21.36 -35.88
CA LYS A 670 -26.13 -22.69 -35.65
C LYS A 670 -25.02 -22.60 -34.60
N ARG A 671 -25.10 -23.48 -33.60
CA ARG A 671 -24.02 -23.76 -32.64
C ARG A 671 -23.22 -24.98 -33.10
N ILE A 672 -21.92 -25.00 -32.82
CA ILE A 672 -21.03 -26.15 -33.03
C ILE A 672 -20.14 -26.27 -31.78
N SER A 673 -20.10 -27.43 -31.12
CA SER A 673 -19.19 -27.69 -30.00
C SER A 673 -17.95 -28.47 -30.45
N GLN A 674 -16.86 -28.32 -29.70
CA GLN A 674 -15.58 -28.97 -30.00
C GLN A 674 -15.61 -30.50 -29.79
N GLU A 675 -16.37 -30.99 -28.80
CA GLU A 675 -16.55 -32.42 -28.51
C GLU A 675 -17.11 -33.22 -29.70
N GLU A 676 -18.03 -32.63 -30.47
CA GLU A 676 -18.66 -33.30 -31.62
C GLU A 676 -17.71 -33.49 -32.82
N ASN A 677 -16.60 -32.73 -32.90
CA ASN A 677 -15.84 -32.59 -34.16
C ASN A 677 -14.36 -32.99 -34.11
N LEU A 678 -13.63 -32.83 -32.99
CA LEU A 678 -12.19 -33.15 -32.99
C LEU A 678 -11.90 -34.64 -33.29
N VAL A 679 -12.74 -35.54 -32.78
CA VAL A 679 -12.63 -36.99 -33.03
C VAL A 679 -12.99 -37.35 -34.49
N GLN A 680 -13.87 -36.58 -35.13
CA GLN A 680 -14.27 -36.82 -36.52
C GLN A 680 -13.26 -36.22 -37.53
N ALA A 681 -12.61 -35.10 -37.19
CA ALA A 681 -11.75 -34.34 -38.09
C ALA A 681 -10.25 -34.71 -38.04
N GLY A 682 -9.85 -35.68 -37.21
CA GLY A 682 -8.47 -36.17 -37.13
C GLY A 682 -7.44 -35.17 -36.57
N LEU A 683 -7.89 -34.10 -35.92
CA LEU A 683 -7.04 -33.08 -35.30
C LEU A 683 -6.66 -33.48 -33.85
N PRO A 684 -5.53 -33.00 -33.31
CA PRO A 684 -5.16 -33.23 -31.92
C PRO A 684 -6.26 -32.72 -30.98
N LYS A 685 -6.58 -33.50 -29.93
CA LYS A 685 -7.59 -33.11 -28.93
C LYS A 685 -7.26 -31.78 -28.24
N ASP A 686 -5.97 -31.46 -28.17
CA ASP A 686 -5.41 -30.37 -27.39
C ASP A 686 -5.15 -29.11 -28.24
N LEU A 687 -5.56 -29.10 -29.52
CA LEU A 687 -5.38 -27.95 -30.40
C LEU A 687 -6.40 -26.84 -30.08
N PRO A 688 -5.98 -25.63 -29.66
CA PRO A 688 -6.91 -24.54 -29.37
C PRO A 688 -7.60 -24.09 -30.65
N LEU A 689 -8.93 -24.25 -30.74
CA LEU A 689 -9.69 -23.91 -31.94
C LEU A 689 -9.58 -22.41 -32.28
N SER A 690 -9.38 -21.56 -31.27
CA SER A 690 -9.07 -20.13 -31.42
C SER A 690 -7.78 -19.88 -32.21
N HIS A 691 -6.69 -20.60 -31.91
CA HIS A 691 -5.41 -20.50 -32.61
C HIS A 691 -5.52 -21.08 -34.03
N PHE A 692 -6.13 -22.26 -34.16
CA PHE A 692 -6.39 -22.87 -35.46
C PHE A 692 -7.20 -21.96 -36.38
N LEU A 693 -8.27 -21.33 -35.86
CA LEU A 693 -9.08 -20.38 -36.62
C LEU A 693 -8.28 -19.11 -36.94
N ALA A 694 -7.52 -18.55 -36.01
CA ALA A 694 -6.70 -17.35 -36.26
C ALA A 694 -5.68 -17.56 -37.40
N ASP A 695 -4.98 -18.68 -37.41
CA ASP A 695 -3.98 -19.01 -38.44
C ASP A 695 -4.62 -19.34 -39.78
N ASN A 696 -5.69 -20.16 -39.77
CA ASN A 696 -6.26 -20.71 -41.00
C ASN A 696 -7.35 -19.84 -41.63
N PHE A 697 -7.94 -18.85 -40.94
CA PHE A 697 -8.95 -17.99 -41.57
C PHE A 697 -8.42 -17.28 -42.82
N ARG A 698 -7.12 -16.95 -42.84
CA ARG A 698 -6.45 -16.24 -43.94
C ARG A 698 -6.03 -17.16 -45.10
N SER A 699 -5.94 -18.47 -44.88
CA SER A 699 -5.65 -19.44 -45.96
C SER A 699 -6.90 -19.88 -46.72
N LEU A 700 -8.10 -19.59 -46.19
CA LEU A 700 -9.39 -19.79 -46.85
C LEU A 700 -9.63 -18.72 -47.92
N GLY A 701 -8.96 -18.88 -49.07
CA GLY A 701 -9.02 -17.92 -50.18
C GLY A 701 -10.43 -17.64 -50.72
N ILE A 702 -10.68 -16.36 -51.04
CA ILE A 702 -11.88 -15.87 -51.73
C ILE A 702 -11.94 -16.44 -53.16
N LEU A 703 -13.13 -16.82 -53.63
CA LEU A 703 -13.29 -17.35 -54.99
C LEU A 703 -13.11 -16.24 -56.06
N PRO A 704 -12.47 -16.49 -57.21
CA PRO A 704 -12.05 -15.45 -58.17
C PRO A 704 -13.14 -14.62 -58.87
N ILE A 705 -14.41 -14.82 -58.53
CA ILE A 705 -15.58 -14.19 -59.16
C ILE A 705 -16.37 -13.32 -58.14
N GLU A 706 -15.91 -13.26 -56.88
CA GLU A 706 -16.61 -12.59 -55.78
C GLU A 706 -15.82 -11.38 -55.27
N ASP A 707 -16.43 -10.19 -55.31
CA ASP A 707 -15.91 -8.97 -54.66
C ASP A 707 -16.06 -9.10 -53.14
N CYS A 708 -14.98 -9.52 -52.47
CA CYS A 708 -14.88 -9.60 -51.01
C CYS A 708 -13.87 -8.57 -50.50
N GLU A 709 -14.24 -7.86 -49.45
CA GLU A 709 -13.35 -6.97 -48.72
C GLU A 709 -13.05 -7.69 -47.38
N ASP A 710 -11.79 -8.01 -47.06
CA ASP A 710 -11.43 -8.45 -45.69
C ASP A 710 -11.25 -7.23 -44.79
N ARG A 711 -11.70 -7.48 -43.58
CA ARG A 711 -12.60 -6.62 -42.86
C ARG A 711 -12.74 -7.19 -41.41
N SER A 712 -11.97 -8.24 -41.12
CA SER A 712 -11.53 -8.61 -39.78
C SER A 712 -10.79 -7.47 -39.08
N LEU A 713 -10.83 -7.54 -37.77
CA LEU A 713 -10.20 -6.58 -36.90
C LEU A 713 -8.72 -7.04 -36.65
N ASN A 714 -7.70 -6.15 -36.63
CA ASN A 714 -6.26 -6.52 -36.64
C ASN A 714 -5.34 -5.84 -35.61
N MET A 715 -4.33 -6.57 -35.09
CA MET A 715 -3.30 -6.08 -34.15
C MET A 715 -2.15 -5.48 -34.93
N VAL A 716 -1.60 -4.38 -34.44
CA VAL A 716 -0.32 -3.86 -34.94
C VAL A 716 0.78 -4.70 -34.32
N GLU A 717 1.41 -5.59 -35.11
CA GLU A 717 2.80 -5.96 -34.81
C GLU A 717 3.61 -4.65 -34.83
N LEU A 718 4.18 -4.29 -33.67
CA LEU A 718 5.22 -3.28 -33.59
C LEU A 718 6.53 -3.83 -34.18
N GLN A 719 6.53 -4.10 -35.49
CA GLN A 719 7.78 -4.31 -36.20
C GLN A 719 8.56 -2.98 -36.20
N PRO A 720 9.84 -2.97 -35.79
CA PRO A 720 10.64 -1.76 -35.81
C PRO A 720 10.79 -1.26 -37.25
N LEU A 721 10.51 0.02 -37.47
CA LEU A 721 10.61 0.70 -38.76
C LEU A 721 12.04 0.61 -39.32
N SER A 722 12.28 -0.33 -40.23
CA SER A 722 13.48 -0.35 -41.06
C SER A 722 13.23 0.42 -42.38
N PRO A 723 14.22 1.13 -42.97
CA PRO A 723 13.93 2.19 -43.94
C PRO A 723 13.63 1.75 -45.39
N SER A 724 13.44 0.45 -45.66
CA SER A 724 13.56 -0.12 -47.01
C SER A 724 12.27 -0.18 -47.84
N ASN A 725 11.08 -0.26 -47.25
CA ASN A 725 9.82 -0.54 -47.98
C ASN A 725 9.09 0.70 -48.53
N LYS A 726 9.80 1.57 -49.25
CA LYS A 726 9.23 2.77 -49.92
C LYS A 726 8.90 2.60 -51.42
N ARG A 727 8.76 1.36 -51.92
CA ARG A 727 8.59 1.08 -53.37
C ARG A 727 7.39 0.22 -53.80
N ALA A 728 6.50 -0.18 -52.90
CA ALA A 728 5.35 -1.04 -53.23
C ALA A 728 3.99 -0.30 -53.25
N GLN A 729 3.98 1.03 -53.42
CA GLN A 729 2.79 1.87 -53.22
C GLN A 729 2.44 2.76 -54.43
N GLN A 730 2.92 2.39 -55.63
CA GLN A 730 2.79 3.20 -56.84
C GLN A 730 1.98 2.53 -57.99
N ASP A 731 1.56 1.27 -57.84
CA ASP A 731 0.87 0.51 -58.91
C ASP A 731 -0.65 0.32 -58.71
N CYS A 732 -1.24 0.83 -57.60
CA CYS A 732 -2.66 0.63 -57.30
C CYS A 732 -3.63 1.70 -57.86
N ASP A 733 -3.15 2.77 -58.50
CA ASP A 733 -4.00 3.88 -58.98
C ASP A 733 -4.66 3.66 -60.36
N SER A 734 -4.49 2.49 -60.99
CA SER A 734 -4.83 2.27 -62.42
C SER A 734 -6.19 1.61 -62.74
N TRP A 735 -7.12 1.48 -61.78
CA TRP A 735 -8.46 0.91 -62.05
C TRP A 735 -9.63 1.76 -61.53
N ARG A 736 -9.79 2.97 -62.09
CA ARG A 736 -11.04 3.75 -62.01
C ARG A 736 -11.59 4.13 -63.40
N SER A 737 -12.37 3.23 -64.02
CA SER A 737 -13.55 3.65 -64.80
C SER A 737 -14.47 2.49 -65.21
N THR A 738 -15.78 2.77 -65.23
CA THR A 738 -16.85 2.09 -66.00
C THR A 738 -17.05 0.57 -65.84
N ARG A 739 -18.08 0.21 -65.06
CA ARG A 739 -19.41 -0.18 -65.60
C ARG A 739 -20.48 -0.14 -64.50
N ARG A 740 -21.70 0.33 -64.85
CA ARG A 740 -22.90 0.16 -64.03
C ARG A 740 -23.57 -1.17 -64.42
N THR A 741 -23.69 -2.09 -63.47
CA THR A 741 -24.64 -3.21 -63.51
C THR A 741 -25.07 -3.52 -62.08
N GLU A 742 -26.36 -3.78 -61.87
CA GLU A 742 -26.97 -3.89 -60.55
C GLU A 742 -26.47 -5.13 -59.78
N SER A 743 -25.80 -4.94 -58.64
CA SER A 743 -25.16 -6.03 -57.91
C SER A 743 -25.53 -6.08 -56.41
N PHE A 744 -26.38 -7.05 -56.07
CA PHE A 744 -26.73 -7.56 -54.74
C PHE A 744 -25.45 -7.84 -53.91
N GLN A 745 -25.41 -7.47 -52.61
CA GLN A 745 -24.24 -7.46 -51.71
C GLN A 745 -24.49 -8.15 -50.36
N VAL A 746 -23.73 -9.19 -49.98
CA VAL A 746 -23.79 -9.96 -48.71
C VAL A 746 -22.71 -9.48 -47.69
N TYR A 747 -22.81 -9.76 -46.38
CA TYR A 747 -21.92 -9.27 -45.28
C TYR A 747 -21.44 -10.38 -44.29
N LEU A 748 -20.50 -10.06 -43.37
CA LEU A 748 -19.89 -10.99 -42.38
C LEU A 748 -19.42 -10.23 -41.12
N CYS A 749 -19.37 -10.85 -39.93
CA CYS A 749 -18.82 -10.26 -38.69
C CYS A 749 -18.26 -11.33 -37.72
N VAL A 750 -16.96 -11.37 -37.44
CA VAL A 750 -16.37 -12.30 -36.44
C VAL A 750 -16.06 -11.57 -35.13
N THR A 751 -16.58 -12.05 -33.99
CA THR A 751 -16.46 -11.37 -32.68
C THR A 751 -15.54 -12.12 -31.69
N ASN A 752 -14.28 -12.34 -32.07
CA ASN A 752 -13.31 -12.91 -31.12
C ASN A 752 -11.89 -12.30 -31.08
N CYS A 753 -11.69 -11.08 -31.59
CA CYS A 753 -10.39 -10.40 -31.53
C CYS A 753 -10.53 -8.91 -31.14
N LEU A 754 -9.56 -8.38 -30.39
CA LEU A 754 -9.50 -7.02 -29.80
C LEU A 754 -8.87 -5.93 -30.72
N MET A 755 -9.69 -5.15 -31.43
CA MET A 755 -9.27 -4.62 -32.75
C MET A 755 -10.34 -3.68 -33.46
N PRO A 756 -10.16 -3.13 -34.71
CA PRO A 756 -11.12 -2.26 -35.50
C PRO A 756 -11.92 -2.90 -36.70
N PRO A 757 -13.10 -2.41 -37.18
CA PRO A 757 -14.26 -3.26 -37.64
C PRO A 757 -14.79 -3.12 -39.08
N PHE A 758 -15.24 -4.23 -39.72
CA PHE A 758 -15.53 -4.24 -41.18
C PHE A 758 -16.32 -5.57 -41.65
N MET A 759 -16.93 -5.71 -42.89
CA MET A 759 -17.79 -6.80 -43.51
C MET A 759 -17.26 -7.65 -44.76
N ILE A 760 -17.64 -8.94 -45.00
CA ILE A 760 -17.31 -9.79 -46.22
C ILE A 760 -18.56 -10.34 -47.01
N CYS A 761 -18.51 -10.60 -48.34
CA CYS A 761 -19.68 -10.86 -49.21
C CYS A 761 -19.70 -12.22 -50.01
N LEU A 762 -20.73 -13.07 -49.88
CA LEU A 762 -20.88 -14.35 -50.62
C LEU A 762 -22.23 -14.54 -51.35
N ARG A 763 -22.24 -14.99 -52.62
CA ARG A 763 -23.48 -15.15 -53.43
C ARG A 763 -23.83 -16.60 -53.82
N SER A 764 -24.33 -17.40 -52.88
CA SER A 764 -25.48 -18.32 -53.09
C SER A 764 -25.72 -19.24 -51.89
N LEU A 765 -26.90 -19.86 -51.84
CA LEU A 765 -27.17 -20.96 -50.88
C LEU A 765 -26.23 -22.18 -51.08
N LYS A 766 -25.71 -22.38 -52.31
CA LYS A 766 -24.69 -23.40 -52.62
C LYS A 766 -23.31 -22.98 -52.13
N SER A 767 -22.96 -21.70 -52.17
CA SER A 767 -21.70 -21.16 -51.65
C SER A 767 -21.68 -21.19 -50.12
N LEU A 768 -22.82 -21.02 -49.45
CA LEU A 768 -22.93 -21.24 -48.00
C LEU A 768 -22.77 -22.72 -47.64
N LEU A 769 -23.39 -23.62 -48.40
CA LEU A 769 -23.13 -25.06 -48.29
C LEU A 769 -21.68 -25.40 -48.62
N PHE A 770 -21.00 -24.65 -49.48
CA PHE A 770 -19.58 -24.81 -49.77
C PHE A 770 -18.68 -24.21 -48.68
N LEU A 771 -19.06 -23.13 -48.00
CA LEU A 771 -18.30 -22.59 -46.86
C LEU A 771 -18.46 -23.50 -45.64
N ILE A 772 -19.68 -23.99 -45.39
CA ILE A 772 -19.94 -25.09 -44.44
C ILE A 772 -19.11 -26.31 -44.86
N ALA A 773 -19.11 -26.71 -46.14
CA ALA A 773 -18.28 -27.78 -46.68
C ALA A 773 -16.80 -27.42 -46.92
N VAL A 774 -16.34 -26.23 -46.49
CA VAL A 774 -14.93 -25.85 -46.45
C VAL A 774 -14.45 -25.94 -45.00
N CYS A 775 -15.23 -25.42 -44.06
CA CYS A 775 -15.12 -25.74 -42.65
C CYS A 775 -15.33 -27.25 -42.34
N THR A 776 -16.02 -28.01 -43.21
CA THR A 776 -16.11 -29.48 -43.16
C THR A 776 -15.43 -30.18 -44.35
N LYS A 777 -14.47 -29.55 -45.07
CA LYS A 777 -13.64 -30.26 -46.08
C LYS A 777 -12.43 -30.98 -45.50
N PHE A 778 -12.12 -30.74 -44.23
CA PHE A 778 -11.27 -31.64 -43.44
C PHE A 778 -12.03 -32.88 -42.92
N LEU A 779 -13.32 -33.03 -43.27
CA LEU A 779 -14.21 -34.08 -42.73
C LEU A 779 -14.77 -35.06 -43.77
N LEU A 780 -14.41 -34.96 -45.07
CA LEU A 780 -14.88 -35.88 -46.11
C LEU A 780 -13.84 -36.08 -47.25
N LEU A 781 -13.17 -37.23 -47.26
CA LEU A 781 -12.82 -38.04 -48.45
C LEU A 781 -11.87 -39.21 -48.07
N PRO A 782 -12.13 -40.45 -48.54
CA PRO A 782 -13.41 -41.15 -48.63
C PRO A 782 -13.76 -41.95 -47.36
#